data_AF-A0A6P6CR66-F1
#
_entry.id   AF-A0A6P6CR66-F1
#
_cell.length_a   1.000
_cell.length_b   1.000
_cell.length_c   1.000
_cell.angle_alpha   90.00
_cell.angle_beta   90.00
_cell.angle_gamma   90.00
#
_symmetry.space_group_name_H-M   'P 1'
#
loop_
_entity.id
_entity.type
_entity.pdbx_description
1 polymer ?
#
loop_
_entity_poly.entity_id
_entity_poly.type
_entity_poly.pdbx_seq_one_letter_code
_entity_poly.pdbx_strand_id
1 'polypeptide(L)'
;MEDSTTDTEQEEEEKNEKDQEDPIYAIAPTINTQDERFIDLSTSPAFICLHEEMEKKMRILRESTEELRKETMQKKIEIKNLREDLTSKQKQLIKEQKELEELLEYQVNLKDEVVHHQAIPVQIGKEIEKTTRKKVEMEKKKIVLEYELKELNDSLKKVETKINAIMEEKEDVIKEVEGKRALLEVKEREYNQLVKLLELTRENEATSLTERGILDLNLRNSLIDKQNYHDELSRKQREKERDFRNLKKMELLLKVSWDALTQTQALHQRLLLEMEAIPKDDSALSERRRELHKEVEVAKRNLTQQKILSDAESKLVEQQLAEENKLLKEQENMRELVFGLVRLTQIKIDEKEQKSKDFRKAQQKYTNIVKEIKAKDLEIRIHRKKKREIHRRLREFAKLYDTIRNERNKFVNLLHKAHQQVNEIKERHKMSLNELEILRNSAVTQERKLQNSMLKRANNVTIRESMQNDVCKIVVKLQEMKEKKEAQLNNIDRLAHMITVIEEEMVQLRKKYERAVQRRNESGVQLIEREEEVCIFYEKINIQEKMKLNAEIEIHVLDEKIRFLKLKIAEKQRQIHVTQKLLPTKKSLDAELAVLQIQFSQCTDRIKDLEKQFVNPEDKNRTRFLPGKDMTEEEMIKKLDALELQLAKKEEQLLEKDFIYEQVSRLTDRLYSKTQAYKQDTLLLAKKMNGYQKKIKDATEKMMALVAELSMKQALAIELQKEVKEKEDFIFSCNSRIEKGLPLNKEIEREWLKVLRDEEMYAVAIAEKSRVSFGFYVAFVKWPGKAIFRGFNPSKIYENFPTLPYTVPTVIRSFGF
;
A
#
# COMPACT_ATOMS: atom_id res chain seq x y z
N MET A 1 20.80 33.92 -77.32
CA MET A 1 21.07 33.15 -76.10
C MET A 1 21.36 31.72 -76.52
N GLU A 2 22.40 31.49 -77.32
CA GLU A 2 23.86 31.68 -77.05
C GLU A 2 24.43 30.42 -76.36
N ASP A 3 25.50 29.79 -76.85
CA ASP A 3 26.21 30.07 -78.12
C ASP A 3 27.05 28.87 -78.62
N SER A 4 27.68 29.06 -79.79
CA SER A 4 28.85 28.33 -80.33
C SER A 4 28.71 26.86 -80.75
N THR A 5 28.77 26.66 -82.08
CA THR A 5 29.71 25.72 -82.76
C THR A 5 30.08 26.33 -84.11
N THR A 6 31.36 26.35 -84.48
CA THR A 6 31.91 26.92 -85.73
C THR A 6 32.47 25.82 -86.67
N ASP A 7 33.28 26.22 -87.66
CA ASP A 7 34.13 25.37 -88.53
C ASP A 7 33.32 24.76 -89.71
N THR A 8 33.32 25.19 -90.98
CA THR A 8 34.13 26.11 -91.86
C THR A 8 35.46 25.62 -92.43
N GLU A 9 35.43 25.17 -93.69
CA GLU A 9 36.44 25.17 -94.78
C GLU A 9 35.61 25.07 -96.09
N GLN A 10 35.53 26.06 -97.00
CA GLN A 10 36.47 26.55 -98.03
C GLN A 10 36.82 25.48 -99.10
N GLU A 11 36.32 25.61 -100.35
CA GLU A 11 36.97 26.22 -101.55
C GLU A 11 38.00 25.26 -102.22
N GLU A 12 38.23 25.19 -103.54
CA GLU A 12 38.18 26.18 -104.64
C GLU A 12 38.12 25.49 -106.05
N GLU A 13 37.73 26.23 -107.11
CA GLU A 13 37.92 25.99 -108.59
C GLU A 13 37.51 24.63 -109.26
N GLU A 14 37.36 24.45 -110.60
CA GLU A 14 37.59 25.27 -111.81
C GLU A 14 36.41 25.23 -112.83
N LYS A 15 36.16 26.38 -113.49
CA LYS A 15 35.88 26.64 -114.93
C LYS A 15 34.91 25.70 -115.71
N ASN A 16 33.91 26.22 -116.42
CA ASN A 16 34.13 27.15 -117.54
C ASN A 16 32.96 28.12 -117.85
N GLU A 17 33.32 29.19 -118.55
CA GLU A 17 32.47 30.19 -119.19
C GLU A 17 31.64 29.57 -120.38
N LYS A 18 30.70 30.25 -121.05
CA LYS A 18 30.50 31.70 -121.24
C LYS A 18 29.07 32.01 -121.70
N ASP A 19 28.45 33.06 -121.13
CA ASP A 19 27.23 33.70 -121.62
C ASP A 19 27.53 35.17 -121.91
N GLN A 20 27.34 35.62 -123.17
CA GLN A 20 27.24 37.03 -123.54
C GLN A 20 26.89 37.18 -125.04
N GLU A 21 25.85 37.95 -125.36
CA GLU A 21 25.92 39.07 -126.31
C GLU A 21 24.61 39.87 -126.33
N ASP A 22 24.73 41.21 -126.39
CA ASP A 22 23.62 42.16 -126.51
C ASP A 22 23.25 42.41 -127.99
N PRO A 23 22.03 42.89 -128.31
CA PRO A 23 21.58 43.11 -129.68
C PRO A 23 21.99 44.49 -130.25
N ILE A 24 22.00 44.66 -131.59
CA ILE A 24 21.29 45.74 -132.36
C ILE A 24 21.78 45.95 -133.84
N TYR A 25 20.78 46.14 -134.72
CA TYR A 25 20.80 46.76 -136.08
C TYR A 25 21.41 46.07 -137.31
N ALA A 26 21.02 46.60 -138.48
CA ALA A 26 21.34 46.14 -139.82
C ALA A 26 21.66 47.33 -140.76
N ILE A 27 22.33 47.07 -141.90
CA ILE A 27 22.53 47.99 -143.03
C ILE A 27 22.79 47.17 -144.32
N ALA A 28 22.40 47.72 -145.48
CA ALA A 28 22.80 47.29 -146.83
C ALA A 28 23.26 48.54 -147.62
N PRO A 29 24.02 48.46 -148.74
CA PRO A 29 23.36 48.34 -150.06
C PRO A 29 24.19 47.80 -151.28
N THR A 30 23.52 47.75 -152.45
CA THR A 30 24.01 47.94 -153.84
C THR A 30 24.98 46.96 -154.54
N ILE A 31 24.40 46.17 -155.48
CA ILE A 31 24.55 46.27 -156.95
C ILE A 31 25.94 46.57 -157.55
N ASN A 32 26.37 45.74 -158.52
CA ASN A 32 26.98 46.23 -159.77
C ASN A 32 26.57 45.35 -160.98
N THR A 33 26.42 45.95 -162.17
CA THR A 33 25.99 45.29 -163.42
C THR A 33 26.63 45.95 -164.64
N GLN A 34 27.31 45.16 -165.49
CA GLN A 34 27.90 45.51 -166.80
C GLN A 34 28.40 44.18 -167.44
N ASP A 35 28.39 43.96 -168.76
CA ASP A 35 27.65 44.63 -169.83
C ASP A 35 27.50 43.72 -171.07
N GLU A 36 26.78 44.20 -172.08
CA GLU A 36 26.30 43.54 -173.31
C GLU A 36 27.32 42.76 -174.19
N ARG A 37 26.82 41.82 -175.02
CA ARG A 37 26.86 41.92 -176.51
C ARG A 37 26.08 40.82 -177.27
N PHE A 38 25.42 41.23 -178.35
CA PHE A 38 24.93 40.36 -179.43
C PHE A 38 26.01 40.15 -180.50
N ILE A 39 26.06 38.95 -181.12
CA ILE A 39 26.33 38.77 -182.56
C ILE A 39 25.44 37.62 -183.07
N ASP A 40 24.80 37.81 -184.23
CA ASP A 40 24.11 36.78 -185.02
C ASP A 40 24.96 36.41 -186.25
N LEU A 41 24.89 35.15 -186.70
CA LEU A 41 25.40 34.74 -188.02
C LEU A 41 24.86 33.35 -188.42
N SER A 42 24.13 33.30 -189.54
CA SER A 42 23.49 32.11 -190.08
C SER A 42 24.42 31.16 -190.85
N THR A 43 23.87 30.01 -191.26
CA THR A 43 24.35 29.12 -192.36
C THR A 43 25.71 28.43 -192.20
N SER A 44 25.71 27.23 -191.61
CA SER A 44 26.68 26.16 -191.89
C SER A 44 26.08 24.77 -191.56
N PRO A 45 26.30 23.71 -192.37
CA PRO A 45 25.54 22.45 -192.27
C PRO A 45 26.03 21.50 -191.16
N ALA A 46 25.80 21.85 -189.89
CA ALA A 46 26.14 21.03 -188.73
C ALA A 46 25.02 20.86 -187.66
N PHE A 47 23.89 21.57 -187.81
CA PHE A 47 22.97 21.81 -186.68
C PHE A 47 21.92 20.71 -186.40
N ILE A 48 21.88 19.63 -187.18
CA ILE A 48 20.78 18.64 -187.11
C ILE A 48 20.97 17.58 -186.00
N CYS A 49 22.21 17.30 -185.57
CA CYS A 49 22.50 16.16 -184.68
C CYS A 49 22.51 16.48 -183.16
N LEU A 50 22.31 17.73 -182.74
CA LEU A 50 22.50 18.15 -181.33
C LEU A 50 21.21 18.33 -180.52
N HIS A 51 20.03 18.40 -181.15
CA HIS A 51 18.80 18.77 -180.44
C HIS A 51 18.21 17.62 -179.59
N GLU A 52 18.31 16.37 -180.06
CA GLU A 52 17.68 15.20 -179.38
C GLU A 52 18.35 14.79 -178.07
N GLU A 53 19.63 15.10 -177.86
CA GLU A 53 20.33 14.77 -176.61
C GLU A 53 19.91 15.67 -175.44
N MET A 54 19.65 16.95 -175.71
CA MET A 54 19.34 17.94 -174.67
C MET A 54 17.98 17.66 -174.01
N GLU A 55 16.96 17.26 -174.79
CA GLU A 55 15.64 16.93 -174.24
C GLU A 55 15.67 15.71 -173.30
N LYS A 56 16.47 14.69 -173.63
CA LYS A 56 16.63 13.49 -172.80
C LYS A 56 17.27 13.85 -171.45
N LYS A 57 18.30 14.69 -171.45
CA LYS A 57 18.97 15.19 -170.23
C LYS A 57 18.03 16.02 -169.34
N MET A 58 17.16 16.87 -169.92
CA MET A 58 16.17 17.63 -169.15
C MET A 58 15.11 16.77 -168.45
N ARG A 59 14.75 15.60 -169.01
CA ARG A 59 13.70 14.74 -168.45
C ARG A 59 14.16 14.06 -167.15
N ILE A 60 15.35 13.46 -167.19
CA ILE A 60 15.98 12.76 -166.05
C ILE A 60 16.17 13.70 -164.84
N LEU A 61 16.55 14.97 -165.09
CA LEU A 61 16.73 15.97 -164.02
C LEU A 61 15.43 16.41 -163.34
N ARG A 62 14.26 16.23 -163.97
CA ARG A 62 12.96 16.48 -163.32
C ARG A 62 12.54 15.29 -162.46
N GLU A 63 12.81 14.08 -162.91
CA GLU A 63 12.47 12.85 -162.17
C GLU A 63 13.24 12.78 -160.85
N SER A 64 14.57 13.02 -160.86
CA SER A 64 15.38 13.01 -159.62
C SER A 64 15.05 14.15 -158.64
N THR A 65 14.62 15.32 -159.12
CA THR A 65 14.20 16.42 -158.24
C THR A 65 12.82 16.21 -157.62
N GLU A 66 11.96 15.41 -158.24
CA GLU A 66 10.67 14.98 -157.66
C GLU A 66 10.84 13.83 -156.64
N GLU A 67 11.88 13.00 -156.80
CA GLU A 67 12.26 11.96 -155.81
C GLU A 67 12.83 12.57 -154.53
N LEU A 68 13.80 13.49 -154.63
CA LEU A 68 14.38 14.19 -153.49
C LEU A 68 13.33 14.96 -152.66
N ARG A 69 12.26 15.47 -153.29
CA ARG A 69 11.12 16.07 -152.59
C ARG A 69 10.36 15.06 -151.73
N LYS A 70 10.15 13.83 -152.22
CA LYS A 70 9.46 12.76 -151.48
C LYS A 70 10.28 12.34 -150.26
N GLU A 71 11.58 12.10 -150.43
CA GLU A 71 12.48 11.80 -149.30
C GLU A 71 12.49 12.92 -148.25
N THR A 72 12.57 14.18 -148.68
CA THR A 72 12.54 15.35 -147.78
C THR A 72 11.23 15.42 -146.99
N MET A 73 10.10 15.07 -147.62
CA MET A 73 8.80 15.05 -146.95
C MET A 73 8.67 13.86 -145.99
N GLN A 74 9.23 12.70 -146.33
CA GLN A 74 9.24 11.50 -145.48
C GLN A 74 10.14 11.70 -144.24
N LYS A 75 11.31 12.32 -144.39
CA LYS A 75 12.19 12.72 -143.28
C LYS A 75 11.54 13.75 -142.35
N LYS A 76 10.72 14.68 -142.87
CA LYS A 76 9.91 15.59 -142.03
C LYS A 76 8.88 14.86 -141.15
N ILE A 77 8.33 13.74 -141.62
CA ILE A 77 7.36 12.93 -140.85
C ILE A 77 8.10 12.15 -139.75
N GLU A 78 9.24 11.52 -140.04
CA GLU A 78 10.08 10.87 -139.02
C GLU A 78 10.49 11.85 -137.90
N ILE A 79 10.94 13.06 -138.25
CA ILE A 79 11.33 14.10 -137.28
C ILE A 79 10.14 14.53 -136.39
N LYS A 80 8.90 14.53 -136.91
CA LYS A 80 7.70 14.82 -136.12
C LYS A 80 7.41 13.70 -135.13
N ASN A 81 7.41 12.45 -135.58
CA ASN A 81 7.15 11.28 -134.74
C ASN A 81 8.19 11.16 -133.61
N LEU A 82 9.48 11.28 -133.93
CA LEU A 82 10.57 11.23 -132.95
C LEU A 82 10.49 12.35 -131.89
N ARG A 83 9.95 13.53 -132.24
CA ARG A 83 9.67 14.59 -131.27
C ARG A 83 8.51 14.23 -130.35
N GLU A 84 7.43 13.68 -130.89
CA GLU A 84 6.28 13.22 -130.10
C GLU A 84 6.68 12.10 -129.13
N ASP A 85 7.45 11.10 -129.59
CA ASP A 85 8.03 10.06 -128.75
C ASP A 85 8.92 10.63 -127.64
N LEU A 86 9.81 11.57 -127.95
CA LEU A 86 10.70 12.20 -126.96
C LEU A 86 9.91 12.96 -125.88
N THR A 87 8.86 13.70 -126.26
CA THR A 87 7.97 14.34 -125.26
C THR A 87 7.16 13.34 -124.44
N SER A 88 6.82 12.17 -124.99
CA SER A 88 6.16 11.10 -124.23
C SER A 88 7.09 10.51 -123.18
N LYS A 89 8.37 10.30 -123.53
CA LYS A 89 9.40 9.76 -122.63
C LYS A 89 9.75 10.72 -121.51
N GLN A 90 9.89 12.02 -121.80
CA GLN A 90 10.04 13.04 -120.76
C GLN A 90 8.87 13.04 -119.75
N LYS A 91 7.63 12.81 -120.21
CA LYS A 91 6.45 12.71 -119.33
C LYS A 91 6.39 11.41 -118.52
N GLN A 92 7.04 10.33 -118.94
CA GLN A 92 7.19 9.12 -118.11
C GLN A 92 8.24 9.34 -117.02
N LEU A 93 9.41 9.86 -117.39
CA LEU A 93 10.54 10.08 -116.48
C LEU A 93 10.17 11.01 -115.30
N ILE A 94 9.36 12.05 -115.55
CA ILE A 94 8.85 12.97 -114.50
C ILE A 94 7.87 12.27 -113.53
N LYS A 95 7.19 11.19 -113.93
CA LYS A 95 6.35 10.39 -113.01
C LYS A 95 7.21 9.46 -112.17
N GLU A 96 8.12 8.74 -112.81
CA GLU A 96 9.05 7.80 -112.16
C GLU A 96 9.92 8.51 -111.11
N GLN A 97 10.27 9.79 -111.32
CA GLN A 97 10.93 10.63 -110.31
C GLN A 97 10.05 10.91 -109.07
N LYS A 98 8.76 11.22 -109.25
CA LYS A 98 7.86 11.49 -108.11
C LYS A 98 7.52 10.24 -107.31
N GLU A 99 7.31 9.11 -108.00
CA GLU A 99 7.08 7.82 -107.36
C GLU A 99 8.31 7.39 -106.52
N LEU A 100 9.53 7.79 -106.92
CA LEU A 100 10.75 7.59 -106.14
C LEU A 100 10.85 8.53 -104.92
N GLU A 101 10.45 9.80 -105.05
CA GLU A 101 10.40 10.77 -103.93
C GLU A 101 9.44 10.31 -102.83
N GLU A 102 8.21 9.90 -103.20
CA GLU A 102 7.20 9.38 -102.26
C GLU A 102 7.70 8.12 -101.51
N LEU A 103 8.41 7.22 -102.19
CA LEU A 103 8.99 6.01 -101.57
C LEU A 103 10.15 6.32 -100.62
N LEU A 104 10.94 7.37 -100.87
CA LEU A 104 12.01 7.82 -99.99
C LEU A 104 11.45 8.42 -98.69
N GLU A 105 10.40 9.26 -98.78
CA GLU A 105 9.73 9.81 -97.60
C GLU A 105 9.09 8.70 -96.74
N TYR A 106 8.47 7.70 -97.38
CA TYR A 106 7.95 6.51 -96.68
C TYR A 106 9.06 5.71 -95.96
N GLN A 107 10.27 5.65 -96.52
CA GLN A 107 11.42 4.98 -95.89
C GLN A 107 11.96 5.73 -94.66
N VAL A 108 11.83 7.05 -94.60
CA VAL A 108 12.22 7.85 -93.42
C VAL A 108 11.29 7.54 -92.25
N ASN A 109 9.97 7.63 -92.47
CA ASN A 109 8.96 7.37 -91.45
C ASN A 109 9.12 5.97 -90.80
N LEU A 110 9.39 4.94 -91.61
CA LEU A 110 9.63 3.57 -91.12
C LEU A 110 10.91 3.43 -90.26
N LYS A 111 11.93 4.28 -90.45
CA LYS A 111 13.14 4.26 -89.60
C LYS A 111 12.84 4.85 -88.22
N ASP A 112 12.06 5.94 -88.16
CA ASP A 112 11.69 6.58 -86.90
C ASP A 112 10.76 5.71 -86.05
N GLU A 113 9.82 4.98 -86.67
CA GLU A 113 9.01 3.97 -85.98
C GLU A 113 9.87 2.85 -85.35
N VAL A 114 10.89 2.36 -86.07
CA VAL A 114 11.83 1.34 -85.57
C VAL A 114 12.64 1.87 -84.37
N VAL A 115 13.13 3.11 -84.43
CA VAL A 115 13.84 3.75 -83.30
C VAL A 115 12.91 3.90 -82.09
N HIS A 116 11.65 4.30 -82.30
CA HIS A 116 10.67 4.41 -81.23
C HIS A 116 10.39 3.05 -80.56
N HIS A 117 10.20 1.98 -81.34
CA HIS A 117 9.96 0.65 -80.81
C HIS A 117 11.17 0.05 -80.07
N GLN A 118 12.41 0.38 -80.47
CA GLN A 118 13.62 -0.04 -79.75
C GLN A 118 13.77 0.60 -78.36
N ALA A 119 13.17 1.77 -78.12
CA ALA A 119 13.22 2.43 -76.81
C ALA A 119 12.34 1.76 -75.73
N ILE A 120 11.26 1.09 -76.14
CA ILE A 120 10.23 0.54 -75.23
C ILE A 120 10.78 -0.55 -74.29
N PRO A 121 11.54 -1.57 -74.76
CA PRO A 121 12.12 -2.59 -73.88
C PRO A 121 13.03 -2.01 -72.77
N VAL A 122 13.78 -0.94 -73.08
CA VAL A 122 14.69 -0.28 -72.12
C VAL A 122 13.91 0.43 -71.01
N GLN A 123 12.74 1.00 -71.33
CA GLN A 123 11.86 1.60 -70.32
C GLN A 123 11.20 0.52 -69.44
N ILE A 124 10.73 -0.57 -70.05
CA ILE A 124 10.15 -1.71 -69.32
C ILE A 124 11.18 -2.33 -68.36
N GLY A 125 12.43 -2.54 -68.79
CA GLY A 125 13.51 -3.03 -67.94
C GLY A 125 13.75 -2.15 -66.70
N LYS A 126 13.71 -0.82 -66.87
CA LYS A 126 13.87 0.14 -65.75
C LYS A 126 12.69 0.14 -64.77
N GLU A 127 11.46 -0.12 -65.23
CA GLU A 127 10.31 -0.31 -64.34
C GLU A 127 10.34 -1.67 -63.61
N ILE A 128 10.82 -2.73 -64.28
CA ILE A 128 11.07 -4.04 -63.65
C ILE A 128 12.15 -3.95 -62.58
N GLU A 129 13.24 -3.22 -62.80
CA GLU A 129 14.24 -2.93 -61.77
C GLU A 129 13.65 -2.16 -60.57
N LYS A 130 12.88 -1.10 -60.80
CA LYS A 130 12.24 -0.35 -59.70
C LYS A 130 11.26 -1.19 -58.90
N THR A 131 10.51 -2.08 -59.53
CA THR A 131 9.55 -2.96 -58.85
C THR A 131 10.22 -4.11 -58.12
N THR A 132 11.26 -4.73 -58.68
CA THR A 132 12.05 -5.76 -58.01
C THR A 132 12.84 -5.22 -56.81
N ARG A 133 13.47 -4.04 -56.93
CA ARG A 133 14.13 -3.37 -55.79
C ARG A 133 13.15 -3.09 -54.66
N LYS A 134 11.96 -2.54 -54.96
CA LYS A 134 10.87 -2.35 -53.99
C LYS A 134 10.38 -3.67 -53.36
N LYS A 135 10.28 -4.76 -54.15
CA LYS A 135 9.93 -6.09 -53.61
C LYS A 135 10.96 -6.55 -52.59
N VAL A 136 12.25 -6.45 -52.90
CA VAL A 136 13.34 -6.84 -51.98
C VAL A 136 13.35 -5.99 -50.70
N GLU A 137 13.10 -4.68 -50.80
CA GLU A 137 12.94 -3.81 -49.62
C GLU A 137 11.74 -4.20 -48.74
N MET A 138 10.61 -4.55 -49.35
CA MET A 138 9.41 -5.00 -48.61
C MET A 138 9.59 -6.38 -47.99
N GLU A 139 10.25 -7.32 -48.68
CA GLU A 139 10.57 -8.64 -48.14
C GLU A 139 11.54 -8.53 -46.94
N LYS A 140 12.55 -7.63 -47.02
CA LYS A 140 13.42 -7.31 -45.87
C LYS A 140 12.64 -6.74 -44.69
N LYS A 141 11.71 -5.79 -44.93
CA LYS A 141 10.86 -5.22 -43.87
C LYS A 141 9.94 -6.27 -43.24
N LYS A 142 9.38 -7.18 -44.05
CA LYS A 142 8.60 -8.33 -43.57
C LYS A 142 9.44 -9.23 -42.65
N ILE A 143 10.66 -9.60 -43.04
CA ILE A 143 11.56 -10.43 -42.21
C ILE A 143 11.89 -9.76 -40.87
N VAL A 144 12.09 -8.44 -40.86
CA VAL A 144 12.27 -7.67 -39.62
C VAL A 144 11.01 -7.72 -38.74
N LEU A 145 9.83 -7.46 -39.31
CA LEU A 145 8.55 -7.55 -38.59
C LEU A 145 8.23 -8.97 -38.09
N GLU A 146 8.61 -10.01 -38.82
CA GLU A 146 8.51 -11.41 -38.39
C GLU A 146 9.45 -11.72 -37.22
N TYR A 147 10.63 -11.10 -37.17
CA TYR A 147 11.55 -11.19 -36.03
C TYR A 147 11.01 -10.43 -34.81
N GLU A 148 10.57 -9.17 -34.98
CA GLU A 148 9.96 -8.36 -33.94
C GLU A 148 8.71 -9.05 -33.33
N LEU A 149 7.83 -9.62 -34.16
CA LEU A 149 6.68 -10.41 -33.70
C LEU A 149 7.12 -11.65 -32.91
N LYS A 150 8.22 -12.30 -33.29
CA LYS A 150 8.75 -13.47 -32.58
C LYS A 150 9.32 -13.07 -31.22
N GLU A 151 10.09 -11.99 -31.13
CA GLU A 151 10.57 -11.44 -29.86
C GLU A 151 9.41 -11.01 -28.95
N LEU A 152 8.37 -10.36 -29.51
CA LEU A 152 7.18 -9.96 -28.76
C LEU A 152 6.45 -11.21 -28.21
N ASN A 153 6.26 -12.25 -29.02
CA ASN A 153 5.63 -13.51 -28.63
C ASN A 153 6.44 -14.27 -27.57
N ASP A 154 7.76 -14.31 -27.70
CA ASP A 154 8.63 -14.93 -26.70
C ASP A 154 8.79 -14.07 -25.43
N SER A 155 8.52 -12.75 -25.50
CA SER A 155 8.33 -11.90 -24.32
C SER A 155 6.98 -12.15 -23.63
N LEU A 156 5.91 -12.36 -24.41
CA LEU A 156 4.57 -12.65 -23.92
C LEU A 156 4.56 -13.95 -23.10
N LYS A 157 5.14 -15.04 -23.62
CA LYS A 157 5.30 -16.31 -22.90
C LYS A 157 6.09 -16.16 -21.59
N LYS A 158 7.11 -15.29 -21.56
CA LYS A 158 7.91 -14.97 -20.35
C LYS A 158 7.14 -14.15 -19.31
N VAL A 159 6.07 -13.45 -19.72
CA VAL A 159 5.13 -12.78 -18.80
C VAL A 159 4.06 -13.76 -18.34
N GLU A 160 3.49 -14.55 -19.25
CA GLU A 160 2.46 -15.57 -18.99
C GLU A 160 2.94 -16.65 -17.99
N THR A 161 4.16 -17.17 -18.17
CA THR A 161 4.80 -18.08 -17.21
C THR A 161 5.05 -17.45 -15.83
N LYS A 162 5.37 -16.16 -15.76
CA LYS A 162 5.48 -15.43 -14.48
C LYS A 162 4.13 -15.21 -13.82
N ILE A 163 3.08 -14.93 -14.59
CA ILE A 163 1.70 -14.81 -14.07
C ILE A 163 1.27 -16.13 -13.44
N ASN A 164 1.54 -17.26 -14.09
CA ASN A 164 1.23 -18.58 -13.56
C ASN A 164 1.98 -18.87 -12.26
N ALA A 165 3.30 -18.62 -12.21
CA ALA A 165 4.08 -18.78 -10.98
C ALA A 165 3.57 -17.89 -9.82
N ILE A 166 3.24 -16.63 -10.09
CA ILE A 166 2.66 -15.70 -9.08
C ILE A 166 1.26 -16.17 -8.63
N MET A 167 0.49 -16.84 -9.50
CA MET A 167 -0.80 -17.43 -9.14
C MET A 167 -0.63 -18.67 -8.25
N GLU A 168 0.37 -19.52 -8.51
CA GLU A 168 0.71 -20.67 -7.64
C GLU A 168 1.21 -20.19 -6.26
N GLU A 169 2.14 -19.23 -6.22
CA GLU A 169 2.61 -18.59 -4.98
C GLU A 169 1.45 -17.98 -4.18
N LYS A 170 0.51 -17.30 -4.84
CA LYS A 170 -0.69 -16.73 -4.23
C LYS A 170 -1.58 -17.81 -3.62
N GLU A 171 -1.80 -18.93 -4.30
CA GLU A 171 -2.61 -20.03 -3.76
C GLU A 171 -1.96 -20.67 -2.53
N ASP A 172 -0.64 -20.86 -2.53
CA ASP A 172 0.07 -21.42 -1.37
C ASP A 172 0.09 -20.44 -0.18
N VAL A 173 0.21 -19.13 -0.43
CA VAL A 173 0.03 -18.11 0.61
C VAL A 173 -1.40 -18.11 1.18
N ILE A 174 -2.43 -18.33 0.34
CA ILE A 174 -3.81 -18.49 0.82
C ILE A 174 -3.93 -19.71 1.74
N LYS A 175 -3.42 -20.88 1.32
CA LYS A 175 -3.41 -22.12 2.13
C LYS A 175 -2.68 -21.91 3.46
N GLU A 176 -1.55 -21.19 3.47
CA GLU A 176 -0.81 -20.90 4.70
C GLU A 176 -1.57 -19.93 5.65
N VAL A 177 -2.26 -18.92 5.09
CA VAL A 177 -3.11 -18.00 5.86
C VAL A 177 -4.32 -18.71 6.45
N GLU A 178 -4.96 -19.61 5.71
CA GLU A 178 -6.08 -20.43 6.21
C GLU A 178 -5.63 -21.40 7.32
N GLY A 179 -4.48 -22.07 7.14
CA GLY A 179 -3.87 -22.90 8.19
C GLY A 179 -3.54 -22.11 9.46
N LYS A 180 -3.00 -20.89 9.32
CA LYS A 180 -2.73 -20.00 10.46
C LYS A 180 -4.01 -19.48 11.13
N ARG A 181 -5.09 -19.24 10.38
CA ARG A 181 -6.41 -18.89 10.95
C ARG A 181 -6.99 -20.05 11.76
N ALA A 182 -6.96 -21.27 11.23
CA ALA A 182 -7.44 -22.46 11.96
C ALA A 182 -6.63 -22.71 13.25
N LEU A 183 -5.31 -22.55 13.20
CA LEU A 183 -4.44 -22.64 14.38
C LEU A 183 -4.76 -21.55 15.43
N LEU A 184 -5.00 -20.31 14.98
CA LEU A 184 -5.37 -19.20 15.86
C LEU A 184 -6.71 -19.47 16.55
N GLU A 185 -7.73 -19.93 15.82
CA GLU A 185 -9.04 -20.27 16.39
C GLU A 185 -8.94 -21.40 17.44
N VAL A 186 -8.11 -22.42 17.19
CA VAL A 186 -7.80 -23.46 18.20
C VAL A 186 -7.14 -22.85 19.44
N LYS A 187 -6.20 -21.91 19.28
CA LYS A 187 -5.53 -21.25 20.42
C LYS A 187 -6.44 -20.29 21.19
N GLU A 188 -7.40 -19.64 20.53
CA GLU A 188 -8.45 -18.88 21.22
C GLU A 188 -9.39 -19.78 22.01
N ARG A 189 -9.77 -20.96 21.47
CA ARG A 189 -10.55 -21.96 22.21
C ARG A 189 -9.80 -22.49 23.43
N GLU A 190 -8.51 -22.82 23.30
CA GLU A 190 -7.64 -23.20 24.43
C GLU A 190 -7.53 -22.09 25.48
N TYR A 191 -7.30 -20.85 25.05
CA TYR A 191 -7.23 -19.69 25.96
C TYR A 191 -8.53 -19.51 26.74
N ASN A 192 -9.68 -19.57 26.06
CA ASN A 192 -11.00 -19.44 26.69
C ASN A 192 -11.32 -20.60 27.66
N GLN A 193 -10.76 -21.80 27.45
CA GLN A 193 -10.84 -22.90 28.43
C GLN A 193 -9.95 -22.63 29.65
N LEU A 194 -8.72 -22.14 29.44
CA LEU A 194 -7.80 -21.79 30.53
C LEU A 194 -8.32 -20.63 31.39
N VAL A 195 -8.98 -19.63 30.79
CA VAL A 195 -9.63 -18.53 31.54
C VAL A 195 -10.73 -19.09 32.46
N LYS A 196 -11.63 -19.94 31.96
CA LYS A 196 -12.69 -20.57 32.77
C LYS A 196 -12.14 -21.42 33.92
N LEU A 197 -11.04 -22.14 33.70
CA LEU A 197 -10.35 -22.89 34.75
C LEU A 197 -9.70 -21.96 35.79
N LEU A 198 -9.20 -20.79 35.37
CA LEU A 198 -8.64 -19.77 36.26
C LEU A 198 -9.73 -19.07 37.09
N GLU A 199 -10.91 -18.85 36.53
CA GLU A 199 -12.09 -18.33 37.23
C GLU A 199 -12.58 -19.33 38.29
N LEU A 200 -12.82 -20.60 37.89
CA LEU A 200 -13.26 -21.66 38.80
C LEU A 200 -12.23 -21.98 39.90
N THR A 201 -10.93 -21.83 39.65
CA THR A 201 -9.91 -21.98 40.71
C THR A 201 -9.87 -20.79 41.67
N ARG A 202 -10.17 -19.56 41.23
CA ARG A 202 -10.37 -18.41 42.14
C ARG A 202 -11.61 -18.58 43.03
N GLU A 203 -12.71 -19.11 42.48
CA GLU A 203 -13.91 -19.41 43.27
C GLU A 203 -13.61 -20.47 44.35
N ASN A 204 -12.89 -21.53 44.00
CA ASN A 204 -12.44 -22.54 44.94
C ASN A 204 -11.43 -22.02 46.00
N GLU A 205 -10.60 -21.03 45.65
CA GLU A 205 -9.75 -20.34 46.64
C GLU A 205 -10.60 -19.50 47.61
N ALA A 206 -11.61 -18.78 47.11
CA ALA A 206 -12.51 -17.97 47.92
C ALA A 206 -13.38 -18.81 48.89
N THR A 207 -13.87 -19.98 48.46
CA THR A 207 -14.56 -20.91 49.36
C THR A 207 -13.60 -21.47 50.41
N SER A 208 -12.40 -21.92 50.01
CA SER A 208 -11.38 -22.41 50.93
C SER A 208 -10.95 -21.37 51.99
N LEU A 209 -10.85 -20.09 51.60
CA LEU A 209 -10.58 -18.98 52.52
C LEU A 209 -11.74 -18.73 53.50
N THR A 210 -12.98 -18.89 53.04
CA THR A 210 -14.19 -18.76 53.85
C THR A 210 -14.29 -19.90 54.88
N GLU A 211 -14.07 -21.14 54.45
CA GLU A 211 -14.01 -22.32 55.32
C GLU A 211 -12.90 -22.18 56.38
N ARG A 212 -11.71 -21.69 56.00
CA ARG A 212 -10.63 -21.41 56.96
C ARG A 212 -11.07 -20.36 57.99
N GLY A 213 -11.75 -19.30 57.58
CA GLY A 213 -12.29 -18.28 58.50
C GLY A 213 -13.30 -18.84 59.51
N ILE A 214 -14.15 -19.78 59.08
CA ILE A 214 -15.08 -20.50 59.96
C ILE A 214 -14.32 -21.40 60.95
N LEU A 215 -13.31 -22.14 60.47
CA LEU A 215 -12.47 -23.00 61.32
C LEU A 215 -11.65 -22.21 62.34
N ASP A 216 -11.07 -21.06 61.95
CA ASP A 216 -10.36 -20.15 62.85
C ASP A 216 -11.28 -19.60 63.95
N LEU A 217 -12.54 -19.29 63.63
CA LEU A 217 -13.53 -18.82 64.60
C LEU A 217 -13.98 -19.95 65.54
N ASN A 218 -14.22 -21.15 65.03
CA ASN A 218 -14.52 -22.34 65.84
C ASN A 218 -13.36 -22.70 66.78
N LEU A 219 -12.11 -22.56 66.31
CA LEU A 219 -10.91 -22.77 67.13
C LEU A 219 -10.80 -21.72 68.25
N ARG A 220 -11.08 -20.45 67.96
CA ARG A 220 -11.12 -19.39 68.99
C ARG A 220 -12.18 -19.66 70.05
N ASN A 221 -13.38 -20.06 69.65
CA ASN A 221 -14.45 -20.45 70.59
C ASN A 221 -13.99 -21.64 71.46
N SER A 222 -13.44 -22.69 70.85
CA SER A 222 -12.90 -23.85 71.57
C SER A 222 -11.79 -23.50 72.56
N LEU A 223 -10.96 -22.49 72.27
CA LEU A 223 -9.93 -21.99 73.18
C LEU A 223 -10.51 -21.16 74.32
N ILE A 224 -11.57 -20.37 74.07
CA ILE A 224 -12.31 -19.63 75.10
C ILE A 224 -13.01 -20.62 76.05
N ASP A 225 -13.67 -21.65 75.52
CA ASP A 225 -14.32 -22.69 76.33
C ASP A 225 -13.30 -23.46 77.18
N LYS A 226 -12.15 -23.82 76.60
CA LYS A 226 -11.03 -24.41 77.37
C LYS A 226 -10.57 -23.51 78.52
N GLN A 227 -10.49 -22.20 78.31
CA GLN A 227 -10.14 -21.23 79.37
C GLN A 227 -11.24 -21.16 80.44
N ASN A 228 -12.51 -21.10 80.03
CA ASN A 228 -13.67 -21.12 80.94
C ASN A 228 -13.64 -22.36 81.85
N TYR A 229 -13.50 -23.55 81.27
CA TYR A 229 -13.40 -24.81 82.03
C TYR A 229 -12.16 -24.86 82.94
N HIS A 230 -11.02 -24.32 82.51
CA HIS A 230 -9.85 -24.20 83.36
C HIS A 230 -10.10 -23.31 84.59
N ASP A 231 -10.79 -22.18 84.41
CA ASP A 231 -11.06 -21.22 85.47
C ASP A 231 -12.23 -21.64 86.37
N GLU A 232 -13.14 -22.48 85.88
CA GLU A 232 -14.12 -23.22 86.69
C GLU A 232 -13.44 -24.30 87.53
N LEU A 233 -12.58 -25.15 86.94
CA LEU A 233 -11.82 -26.16 87.67
C LEU A 233 -10.91 -25.51 88.73
N SER A 234 -10.28 -24.39 88.40
CA SER A 234 -9.49 -23.57 89.33
C SER A 234 -10.33 -22.89 90.42
N ARG A 235 -11.64 -22.65 90.19
CA ARG A 235 -12.59 -22.23 91.24
C ARG A 235 -12.98 -23.42 92.13
N LYS A 236 -13.36 -24.56 91.54
CA LYS A 236 -13.76 -25.78 92.25
C LYS A 236 -12.65 -26.37 93.13
N GLN A 237 -11.39 -26.33 92.67
CA GLN A 237 -10.25 -26.71 93.49
C GLN A 237 -10.07 -25.77 94.71
N ARG A 238 -10.26 -24.45 94.54
CA ARG A 238 -10.24 -23.48 95.65
C ARG A 238 -11.45 -23.57 96.59
N GLU A 239 -12.57 -24.13 96.14
CA GLU A 239 -13.71 -24.51 97.00
C GLU A 239 -13.35 -25.74 97.84
N LYS A 240 -12.99 -26.85 97.19
CA LYS A 240 -12.51 -28.08 97.83
C LYS A 240 -11.41 -27.85 98.87
N GLU A 241 -10.46 -26.95 98.60
CA GLU A 241 -9.41 -26.59 99.58
C GLU A 241 -9.90 -25.74 100.74
N ARG A 242 -10.96 -24.93 100.60
CA ARG A 242 -11.63 -24.27 101.73
C ARG A 242 -12.38 -25.31 102.56
N ASP A 243 -13.14 -26.18 101.91
CA ASP A 243 -13.95 -27.19 102.58
C ASP A 243 -13.09 -28.22 103.33
N PHE A 244 -11.96 -28.66 102.76
CA PHE A 244 -10.99 -29.52 103.44
C PHE A 244 -10.30 -28.85 104.64
N ARG A 245 -10.10 -27.52 104.60
CA ARG A 245 -9.62 -26.76 105.76
C ARG A 245 -10.71 -26.61 106.83
N ASN A 246 -11.98 -26.51 106.44
CA ASN A 246 -13.11 -26.46 107.36
C ASN A 246 -13.34 -27.85 108.01
N LEU A 247 -13.26 -28.93 107.24
CA LEU A 247 -13.29 -30.31 107.73
C LEU A 247 -12.24 -30.53 108.82
N LYS A 248 -10.97 -30.19 108.55
CA LYS A 248 -9.89 -30.32 109.54
C LYS A 248 -10.08 -29.50 110.81
N LYS A 249 -10.74 -28.33 110.73
CA LYS A 249 -11.13 -27.55 111.92
C LYS A 249 -12.21 -28.29 112.72
N MET A 250 -13.20 -28.88 112.06
CA MET A 250 -14.26 -29.66 112.72
C MET A 250 -13.74 -30.97 113.30
N GLU A 251 -12.84 -31.68 112.61
CA GLU A 251 -12.14 -32.87 113.13
C GLU A 251 -11.34 -32.53 114.41
N LEU A 252 -10.65 -31.39 114.42
CA LEU A 252 -9.91 -30.93 115.60
C LEU A 252 -10.83 -30.53 116.75
N LEU A 253 -11.93 -29.83 116.48
CA LEU A 253 -12.96 -29.51 117.49
C LEU A 253 -13.59 -30.77 118.07
N LEU A 254 -13.94 -31.74 117.21
CA LEU A 254 -14.50 -33.03 117.62
C LEU A 254 -13.50 -33.77 118.53
N LYS A 255 -12.21 -33.78 118.18
CA LYS A 255 -11.18 -34.37 119.04
C LYS A 255 -11.09 -33.67 120.39
N VAL A 256 -11.04 -32.33 120.43
CA VAL A 256 -11.02 -31.58 121.69
C VAL A 256 -12.25 -31.89 122.56
N SER A 257 -13.44 -32.05 121.95
CA SER A 257 -14.64 -32.46 122.69
C SER A 257 -14.57 -33.90 123.23
N TRP A 258 -13.91 -34.82 122.52
CA TRP A 258 -13.63 -36.19 122.98
C TRP A 258 -12.60 -36.24 124.11
N ASP A 259 -11.54 -35.43 124.01
CA ASP A 259 -10.51 -35.29 125.04
C ASP A 259 -11.12 -34.66 126.33
N ALA A 260 -12.09 -33.75 126.20
CA ALA A 260 -12.87 -33.21 127.33
C ALA A 260 -13.87 -34.23 127.94
N LEU A 261 -14.53 -35.04 127.10
CA LEU A 261 -15.43 -36.10 127.55
C LEU A 261 -14.69 -37.17 128.36
N THR A 262 -13.51 -37.59 127.89
CA THR A 262 -12.68 -38.57 128.62
C THR A 262 -12.12 -38.01 129.93
N GLN A 263 -11.78 -36.71 130.01
CA GLN A 263 -11.41 -36.05 131.28
C GLN A 263 -12.57 -36.02 132.29
N THR A 264 -13.79 -35.71 131.85
CA THR A 264 -14.98 -35.72 132.73
C THR A 264 -15.35 -37.13 133.20
N GLN A 265 -15.18 -38.15 132.36
CA GLN A 265 -15.30 -39.57 132.74
C GLN A 265 -14.25 -39.98 133.80
N ALA A 266 -12.99 -39.55 133.65
CA ALA A 266 -11.94 -39.84 134.62
C ALA A 266 -12.18 -39.16 135.98
N LEU A 267 -12.71 -37.93 135.99
CA LEU A 267 -13.13 -37.25 137.22
C LEU A 267 -14.27 -37.99 137.94
N HIS A 268 -15.25 -38.50 137.18
CA HIS A 268 -16.35 -39.30 137.74
C HIS A 268 -15.85 -40.61 138.39
N GLN A 269 -14.92 -41.32 137.74
CA GLN A 269 -14.29 -42.52 138.31
C GLN A 269 -13.49 -42.22 139.59
N ARG A 270 -12.80 -41.07 139.66
CA ARG A 270 -12.09 -40.65 140.86
C ARG A 270 -13.05 -40.38 142.03
N LEU A 271 -14.16 -39.68 141.79
CA LEU A 271 -15.14 -39.36 142.83
C LEU A 271 -15.81 -40.63 143.40
N LEU A 272 -16.03 -41.66 142.58
CA LEU A 272 -16.49 -42.97 143.05
C LEU A 272 -15.52 -43.61 144.04
N LEU A 273 -14.21 -43.61 143.73
CA LEU A 273 -13.17 -44.16 144.63
C LEU A 273 -13.01 -43.34 145.92
N GLU A 274 -13.24 -42.03 145.87
CA GLU A 274 -13.24 -41.18 147.07
C GLU A 274 -14.46 -41.44 147.98
N MET A 275 -15.57 -41.99 147.45
CA MET A 275 -16.71 -42.43 148.26
C MET A 275 -16.49 -43.79 148.95
N GLU A 276 -15.63 -44.66 148.43
CA GLU A 276 -15.36 -45.99 149.00
C GLU A 276 -14.37 -45.95 150.19
N ALA A 277 -13.76 -44.80 150.48
CA ALA A 277 -12.60 -44.67 151.37
C ALA A 277 -12.92 -44.26 152.84
N ILE A 278 -14.15 -44.46 153.33
CA ILE A 278 -14.56 -44.05 154.69
C ILE A 278 -14.81 -45.28 155.60
N PRO A 279 -13.97 -45.54 156.62
CA PRO A 279 -14.12 -46.68 157.53
C PRO A 279 -15.12 -46.43 158.68
N LYS A 280 -15.46 -47.49 159.42
CA LYS A 280 -16.24 -47.44 160.68
C LYS A 280 -15.61 -48.32 161.77
N ASP A 281 -15.48 -47.70 162.94
CA ASP A 281 -15.21 -48.08 164.34
C ASP A 281 -15.46 -49.53 164.81
N ASP A 282 -14.98 -50.00 165.98
CA ASP A 282 -13.79 -49.70 166.83
C ASP A 282 -13.79 -50.66 168.06
N SER A 283 -12.70 -50.64 168.85
CA SER A 283 -12.64 -50.80 170.31
C SER A 283 -12.35 -52.18 170.92
N ALA A 284 -11.35 -52.18 171.81
CA ALA A 284 -11.13 -53.21 172.84
C ALA A 284 -10.39 -52.63 174.07
N LEU A 285 -11.17 -52.32 175.12
CA LEU A 285 -10.77 -52.19 176.55
C LEU A 285 -9.65 -51.19 176.94
N SER A 286 -10.01 -50.18 177.75
CA SER A 286 -9.07 -49.41 178.59
C SER A 286 -9.53 -49.37 180.06
N GLU A 287 -8.81 -50.17 180.85
CA GLU A 287 -8.59 -50.22 182.30
C GLU A 287 -9.30 -49.27 183.31
N ARG A 288 -9.55 -49.89 184.49
CA ARG A 288 -9.35 -49.37 185.87
C ARG A 288 -10.15 -48.15 186.37
N ARG A 289 -10.65 -47.26 185.52
CA ARG A 289 -11.08 -45.90 185.93
C ARG A 289 -12.48 -45.80 186.58
N ARG A 290 -12.82 -46.73 187.49
CA ARG A 290 -13.94 -46.55 188.44
C ARG A 290 -13.76 -47.29 189.78
N GLU A 291 -12.56 -47.15 190.33
CA GLU A 291 -12.40 -47.12 191.80
C GLU A 291 -13.43 -46.15 192.43
N LEU A 292 -13.70 -46.31 193.73
CA LEU A 292 -14.48 -45.35 194.54
C LEU A 292 -15.96 -45.17 194.14
N HIS A 293 -16.74 -46.27 194.16
CA HIS A 293 -18.17 -46.20 194.49
C HIS A 293 -18.52 -46.73 195.90
N LYS A 294 -17.62 -46.39 196.85
CA LYS A 294 -17.87 -46.15 198.30
C LYS A 294 -18.19 -47.35 199.20
N GLU A 295 -17.17 -47.85 199.89
CA GLU A 295 -17.29 -48.66 201.12
C GLU A 295 -17.63 -47.81 202.38
N VAL A 296 -18.54 -46.82 202.28
CA VAL A 296 -18.69 -45.77 203.33
C VAL A 296 -20.06 -45.73 204.03
N GLU A 297 -21.14 -46.23 203.41
CA GLU A 297 -22.45 -46.30 204.08
C GLU A 297 -22.67 -47.58 204.92
N VAL A 298 -22.18 -48.73 204.43
CA VAL A 298 -22.65 -50.05 204.93
C VAL A 298 -22.05 -50.43 206.29
N ALA A 299 -20.91 -49.86 206.69
CA ALA A 299 -20.18 -50.25 207.91
C ALA A 299 -20.14 -49.20 209.04
N LYS A 300 -20.83 -48.04 208.92
CA LYS A 300 -20.90 -47.05 210.01
C LYS A 300 -22.04 -47.32 211.01
N ARG A 301 -22.34 -48.60 211.28
CA ARG A 301 -23.36 -49.02 212.27
C ARG A 301 -22.89 -50.04 213.32
N ASN A 302 -22.11 -51.07 212.97
CA ASN A 302 -21.86 -52.20 213.88
C ASN A 302 -20.41 -52.29 214.37
N LEU A 303 -20.22 -51.96 215.65
CA LEU A 303 -19.02 -52.05 216.47
C LEU A 303 -18.94 -53.44 217.18
N THR A 304 -17.72 -53.97 217.46
CA THR A 304 -17.32 -54.99 218.52
C THR A 304 -16.80 -56.44 218.15
N GLN A 305 -15.60 -56.85 218.71
CA GLN A 305 -15.01 -58.21 219.10
C GLN A 305 -13.93 -59.03 218.26
N GLN A 306 -13.17 -60.01 218.90
CA GLN A 306 -11.85 -60.74 218.54
C GLN A 306 -11.71 -62.17 219.27
N LYS A 307 -10.67 -63.09 219.38
CA LYS A 307 -9.20 -63.44 219.04
C LYS A 307 -8.85 -64.96 219.45
N ILE A 308 -7.69 -65.72 219.50
CA ILE A 308 -6.17 -65.67 219.24
C ILE A 308 -5.42 -67.04 218.86
N LEU A 309 -4.42 -67.66 219.61
CA LEU A 309 -3.34 -68.66 219.18
C LEU A 309 -2.76 -69.69 220.29
N SER A 310 -2.01 -70.81 219.93
CA SER A 310 -0.79 -71.55 220.51
C SER A 310 -0.61 -72.61 221.71
N ASP A 311 -0.08 -73.85 221.41
CA ASP A 311 1.16 -74.71 221.80
C ASP A 311 1.57 -75.41 223.20
N ALA A 312 2.26 -76.63 223.24
CA ALA A 312 2.84 -77.41 224.44
C ALA A 312 3.80 -78.72 224.23
N GLU A 313 4.45 -79.35 225.28
CA GLU A 313 5.38 -80.59 225.33
C GLU A 313 5.62 -81.24 226.79
N SER A 314 6.38 -82.32 227.24
CA SER A 314 7.03 -83.64 226.79
C SER A 314 8.01 -84.39 227.85
N LYS A 315 8.17 -85.77 228.00
CA LYS A 315 9.26 -86.57 228.77
C LYS A 315 9.22 -88.16 228.95
N LEU A 316 10.40 -88.88 229.01
CA LEU A 316 10.85 -90.09 229.84
C LEU A 316 11.74 -91.14 229.08
N VAL A 317 12.85 -91.66 229.66
CA VAL A 317 14.01 -92.21 228.86
C VAL A 317 14.69 -93.57 229.25
N GLU A 318 14.74 -94.02 230.51
CA GLU A 318 15.78 -95.02 230.94
C GLU A 318 15.66 -96.47 230.43
N GLN A 319 14.64 -96.84 229.65
CA GLN A 319 14.62 -98.16 228.96
C GLN A 319 15.60 -98.26 227.77
N GLN A 320 16.10 -97.12 227.25
CA GLN A 320 16.76 -97.05 225.94
C GLN A 320 18.14 -97.74 225.85
N LEU A 321 18.84 -97.96 226.97
CA LEU A 321 20.18 -98.59 226.98
C LEU A 321 20.19 -100.06 226.50
N ALA A 322 19.04 -100.75 226.53
CA ALA A 322 18.91 -102.10 225.99
C ALA A 322 18.69 -102.13 224.46
N GLU A 323 18.16 -101.05 223.88
CA GLU A 323 17.86 -100.95 222.45
C GLU A 323 19.07 -100.46 221.64
N GLU A 324 19.91 -99.60 222.22
CA GLU A 324 21.06 -98.95 221.56
C GLU A 324 22.04 -99.96 220.92
N ASN A 325 22.40 -101.02 221.66
CA ASN A 325 23.28 -102.09 221.16
C ASN A 325 22.67 -102.93 220.02
N LYS A 326 21.35 -102.87 219.81
CA LYS A 326 20.66 -103.55 218.72
C LYS A 326 20.64 -102.71 217.44
N LEU A 327 20.38 -101.41 217.58
CA LEU A 327 20.30 -100.43 216.49
C LEU A 327 21.65 -100.22 215.78
N LEU A 328 22.78 -100.31 216.49
CA LEU A 328 24.11 -100.12 215.90
C LEU A 328 24.42 -101.09 214.73
N LYS A 329 24.00 -102.35 214.81
CA LYS A 329 24.19 -103.33 213.72
C LYS A 329 23.31 -103.07 212.50
N GLU A 330 22.17 -102.41 212.68
CA GLU A 330 21.29 -102.05 211.57
C GLU A 330 21.82 -100.81 210.82
N GLN A 331 22.58 -99.95 211.50
CA GLN A 331 23.19 -98.75 210.89
C GLN A 331 24.25 -99.08 209.83
N GLU A 332 25.09 -100.11 210.04
CA GLU A 332 26.18 -100.43 209.10
C GLU A 332 25.66 -100.94 207.76
N ASN A 333 24.71 -101.88 207.76
CA ASN A 333 24.07 -102.41 206.55
C ASN A 333 23.46 -101.32 205.65
N MET A 334 22.91 -100.26 206.25
CA MET A 334 22.30 -99.16 205.50
C MET A 334 23.34 -98.26 204.80
N ARG A 335 24.60 -98.23 205.25
CA ARG A 335 25.66 -97.41 204.62
C ARG A 335 26.11 -97.99 203.28
N GLU A 336 26.26 -99.32 203.16
CA GLU A 336 26.65 -99.95 201.90
C GLU A 336 25.63 -99.73 200.78
N LEU A 337 24.33 -99.81 201.13
CA LEU A 337 23.23 -99.67 200.18
C LEU A 337 23.14 -98.24 199.62
N VAL A 338 23.43 -97.22 200.44
CA VAL A 338 23.56 -95.82 200.01
C VAL A 338 24.75 -95.65 199.04
N PHE A 339 25.90 -96.25 199.32
CA PHE A 339 27.08 -96.16 198.44
C PHE A 339 26.80 -96.76 197.04
N GLY A 340 26.06 -97.87 196.97
CA GLY A 340 25.60 -98.46 195.71
C GLY A 340 24.73 -97.52 194.86
N LEU A 341 23.78 -96.82 195.49
CA LEU A 341 22.87 -95.87 194.82
C LEU A 341 23.60 -94.62 194.28
N VAL A 342 24.60 -94.11 195.02
CA VAL A 342 25.44 -92.99 194.58
C VAL A 342 26.25 -93.36 193.32
N ARG A 343 26.82 -94.56 193.26
CA ARG A 343 27.56 -95.00 192.06
C ARG A 343 26.66 -95.15 190.84
N LEU A 344 25.42 -95.61 191.01
CA LEU A 344 24.46 -95.77 189.91
C LEU A 344 23.99 -94.42 189.34
N THR A 345 23.79 -93.41 190.21
CA THR A 345 23.36 -92.08 189.79
C THR A 345 24.45 -91.34 189.00
N GLN A 346 25.73 -91.45 189.38
CA GLN A 346 26.84 -90.85 188.62
C GLN A 346 26.88 -91.37 187.16
N ILE A 347 26.82 -92.69 186.96
CA ILE A 347 26.86 -93.32 185.63
C ILE A 347 25.71 -92.79 184.74
N LYS A 348 24.53 -92.51 185.32
CA LYS A 348 23.39 -91.96 184.58
C LYS A 348 23.48 -90.46 184.29
N ILE A 349 24.27 -89.71 185.06
CA ILE A 349 24.64 -88.32 184.74
C ILE A 349 25.60 -88.33 183.54
N ASP A 350 26.62 -89.18 183.56
CA ASP A 350 27.65 -89.25 182.51
C ASP A 350 27.05 -89.69 181.15
N GLU A 351 26.18 -90.70 181.14
CA GLU A 351 25.42 -91.10 179.94
C GLU A 351 24.59 -89.93 179.35
N LYS A 352 23.94 -89.15 180.22
CA LYS A 352 23.08 -88.02 179.82
C LYS A 352 23.91 -86.89 179.22
N GLU A 353 25.06 -86.58 179.82
CA GLU A 353 25.93 -85.53 179.30
C GLU A 353 26.59 -85.92 177.98
N GLN A 354 27.04 -87.17 177.82
CA GLN A 354 27.58 -87.65 176.55
C GLN A 354 26.55 -87.58 175.42
N LYS A 355 25.32 -88.08 175.66
CA LYS A 355 24.20 -87.96 174.70
C LYS A 355 23.88 -86.49 174.36
N SER A 356 23.97 -85.58 175.33
CA SER A 356 23.79 -84.13 175.11
C SER A 356 24.92 -83.49 174.28
N LYS A 357 26.17 -83.94 174.44
CA LYS A 357 27.31 -83.48 173.64
C LYS A 357 27.18 -83.96 172.18
N ASP A 358 26.81 -85.21 171.97
CA ASP A 358 26.70 -85.76 170.61
C ASP A 358 25.44 -85.25 169.87
N PHE A 359 24.32 -85.03 170.57
CA PHE A 359 23.18 -84.29 170.02
C PHE A 359 23.57 -82.88 169.56
N ARG A 360 24.32 -82.11 170.38
CA ARG A 360 24.81 -80.78 169.99
C ARG A 360 25.72 -80.82 168.76
N LYS A 361 26.66 -81.79 168.67
CA LYS A 361 27.50 -81.99 167.47
C LYS A 361 26.64 -82.28 166.23
N ALA A 362 25.64 -83.16 166.34
CA ALA A 362 24.75 -83.52 165.24
C ALA A 362 23.88 -82.33 164.79
N GLN A 363 23.30 -81.58 165.73
CA GLN A 363 22.51 -80.39 165.44
C GLN A 363 23.35 -79.29 164.79
N GLN A 364 24.59 -79.07 165.26
CA GLN A 364 25.49 -78.09 164.66
C GLN A 364 25.89 -78.48 163.22
N LYS A 365 26.21 -79.76 162.97
CA LYS A 365 26.41 -80.29 161.60
C LYS A 365 25.19 -80.06 160.71
N TYR A 366 23.99 -80.39 161.18
CA TYR A 366 22.73 -80.14 160.46
C TYR A 366 22.55 -78.65 160.11
N THR A 367 22.75 -77.73 161.06
CA THR A 367 22.62 -76.29 160.79
C THR A 367 23.64 -75.76 159.78
N ASN A 368 24.82 -76.37 159.67
CA ASN A 368 25.81 -76.01 158.65
C ASN A 368 25.42 -76.53 157.27
N ILE A 369 24.99 -77.80 157.16
CA ILE A 369 24.46 -78.37 155.91
C ILE A 369 23.26 -77.56 155.39
N VAL A 370 22.35 -77.12 156.27
CA VAL A 370 21.22 -76.25 155.89
C VAL A 370 21.67 -74.86 155.40
N LYS A 371 22.79 -74.31 155.91
CA LYS A 371 23.38 -73.06 155.37
C LYS A 371 24.00 -73.30 153.99
N GLU A 372 24.73 -74.41 153.81
CA GLU A 372 25.36 -74.77 152.54
C GLU A 372 24.31 -75.03 151.44
N ILE A 373 23.22 -75.73 151.74
CA ILE A 373 22.08 -75.92 150.82
C ILE A 373 21.51 -74.56 150.41
N LYS A 374 21.26 -73.65 151.37
CA LYS A 374 20.76 -72.29 151.07
C LYS A 374 21.74 -71.47 150.22
N ALA A 375 23.05 -71.63 150.42
CA ALA A 375 24.07 -70.99 149.58
C ALA A 375 24.07 -71.56 148.16
N LYS A 376 23.98 -72.89 147.99
CA LYS A 376 23.89 -73.54 146.68
C LYS A 376 22.58 -73.25 145.96
N ASP A 377 21.46 -73.10 146.66
CA ASP A 377 20.20 -72.60 146.08
C ASP A 377 20.33 -71.16 145.57
N LEU A 378 21.10 -70.30 146.24
CA LEU A 378 21.39 -68.94 145.78
C LEU A 378 22.29 -68.96 144.52
N GLU A 379 23.36 -69.75 144.51
CA GLU A 379 24.18 -69.98 143.31
C GLU A 379 23.33 -70.48 142.14
N ILE A 380 22.55 -71.55 142.33
CA ILE A 380 21.66 -72.11 141.30
C ILE A 380 20.66 -71.05 140.80
N ARG A 381 20.11 -70.22 141.68
CA ARG A 381 19.20 -69.12 141.32
C ARG A 381 19.91 -68.03 140.50
N ILE A 382 21.17 -67.73 140.80
CA ILE A 382 22.02 -66.81 140.02
C ILE A 382 22.36 -67.40 138.64
N HIS A 383 22.78 -68.67 138.57
CA HIS A 383 23.04 -69.34 137.29
C HIS A 383 21.76 -69.49 136.43
N ARG A 384 20.59 -69.76 137.03
CA ARG A 384 19.28 -69.73 136.36
C ARG A 384 18.84 -68.32 135.92
N LYS A 385 19.34 -67.24 136.55
CA LYS A 385 19.20 -65.86 136.04
C LYS A 385 20.15 -65.64 134.85
N LYS A 386 21.44 -65.95 134.98
CA LYS A 386 22.46 -65.82 133.91
C LYS A 386 22.07 -66.59 132.63
N LYS A 387 21.60 -67.85 132.74
CA LYS A 387 21.12 -68.64 131.58
C LYS A 387 19.96 -67.95 130.85
N ARG A 388 18.99 -67.41 131.58
CA ARG A 388 17.84 -66.69 131.01
C ARG A 388 18.26 -65.39 130.31
N GLU A 389 19.19 -64.65 130.90
CA GLU A 389 19.75 -63.42 130.31
C GLU A 389 20.55 -63.72 129.03
N ILE A 390 21.38 -64.78 129.02
CA ILE A 390 22.10 -65.21 127.81
C ILE A 390 21.11 -65.66 126.72
N HIS A 391 20.06 -66.40 127.06
CA HIS A 391 18.98 -66.74 126.11
C HIS A 391 18.17 -65.51 125.64
N ARG A 392 18.05 -64.45 126.44
CA ARG A 392 17.45 -63.19 126.01
C ARG A 392 18.35 -62.52 124.95
N ARG A 393 19.63 -62.32 125.28
CA ARG A 393 20.62 -61.73 124.36
C ARG A 393 20.76 -62.50 123.04
N LEU A 394 20.81 -63.83 123.08
CA LEU A 394 20.88 -64.66 121.86
C LEU A 394 19.67 -64.48 120.95
N ARG A 395 18.45 -64.32 121.51
CA ARG A 395 17.24 -64.03 120.72
C ARG A 395 17.21 -62.60 120.21
N GLU A 396 17.81 -61.66 120.91
CA GLU A 396 17.98 -60.28 120.45
C GLU A 396 19.01 -60.18 119.32
N PHE A 397 20.14 -60.89 119.41
CA PHE A 397 21.11 -61.01 118.31
C PHE A 397 20.55 -61.75 117.09
N ALA A 398 19.75 -62.80 117.28
CA ALA A 398 19.07 -63.48 116.17
C ALA A 398 18.11 -62.52 115.43
N LYS A 399 17.26 -61.79 116.17
CA LYS A 399 16.40 -60.74 115.60
C LYS A 399 17.19 -59.66 114.87
N LEU A 400 18.32 -59.22 115.44
CA LEU A 400 19.18 -58.20 114.83
C LEU A 400 19.81 -58.70 113.52
N TYR A 401 20.27 -59.96 113.48
CA TYR A 401 20.77 -60.60 112.27
C TYR A 401 19.68 -60.73 111.20
N ASP A 402 18.46 -61.12 111.58
CA ASP A 402 17.34 -61.18 110.65
C ASP A 402 16.94 -59.79 110.11
N THR A 403 16.97 -58.74 110.93
CA THR A 403 16.77 -57.36 110.44
C THR A 403 17.86 -56.95 109.45
N ILE A 404 19.14 -57.18 109.77
CA ILE A 404 20.27 -56.85 108.87
C ILE A 404 20.20 -57.66 107.57
N ARG A 405 19.82 -58.94 107.64
CA ARG A 405 19.61 -59.80 106.48
C ARG A 405 18.46 -59.30 105.59
N ASN A 406 17.36 -58.86 106.20
CA ASN A 406 16.21 -58.31 105.49
C ASN A 406 16.52 -56.93 104.87
N GLU A 407 17.27 -56.08 105.57
CA GLU A 407 17.78 -54.81 105.03
C GLU A 407 18.75 -55.03 103.87
N ARG A 408 19.72 -55.94 104.01
CA ARG A 408 20.61 -56.35 102.92
C ARG A 408 19.81 -56.85 101.70
N ASN A 409 18.82 -57.70 101.91
CA ASN A 409 17.95 -58.18 100.83
C ASN A 409 17.14 -57.03 100.19
N LYS A 410 16.65 -56.07 100.98
CA LYS A 410 15.98 -54.86 100.50
C LYS A 410 16.94 -53.99 99.68
N PHE A 411 18.18 -53.79 100.11
CA PHE A 411 19.19 -53.07 99.34
C PHE A 411 19.59 -53.78 98.04
N VAL A 412 19.75 -55.11 98.04
CA VAL A 412 19.99 -55.89 96.81
C VAL A 412 18.82 -55.78 95.84
N ASN A 413 17.57 -55.86 96.32
CA ASN A 413 16.38 -55.70 95.49
C ASN A 413 16.24 -54.25 94.95
N LEU A 414 16.60 -53.23 95.74
CA LEU A 414 16.65 -51.84 95.28
C LEU A 414 17.77 -51.62 94.25
N LEU A 415 18.95 -52.19 94.46
CA LEU A 415 20.08 -52.14 93.53
C LEU A 415 19.73 -52.81 92.20
N HIS A 416 19.08 -53.98 92.22
CA HIS A 416 18.64 -54.67 91.01
C HIS A 416 17.60 -53.86 90.23
N LYS A 417 16.59 -53.29 90.93
CA LYS A 417 15.59 -52.39 90.32
C LYS A 417 16.22 -51.12 89.73
N ALA A 418 17.18 -50.50 90.44
CA ALA A 418 17.91 -49.35 89.94
C ALA A 418 18.75 -49.69 88.70
N HIS A 419 19.40 -50.86 88.70
CA HIS A 419 20.19 -51.33 87.56
C HIS A 419 19.33 -51.66 86.33
N GLN A 420 18.15 -52.27 86.56
CA GLN A 420 17.12 -52.45 85.52
C GLN A 420 16.69 -51.10 84.94
N GLN A 421 16.28 -50.15 85.79
CA GLN A 421 15.87 -48.80 85.35
C GLN A 421 16.99 -48.07 84.59
N VAL A 422 18.25 -48.19 85.01
CA VAL A 422 19.40 -47.63 84.28
C VAL A 422 19.52 -48.24 82.88
N ASN A 423 19.28 -49.54 82.70
CA ASN A 423 19.34 -50.17 81.39
C ASN A 423 18.11 -49.82 80.53
N GLU A 424 16.90 -49.79 81.09
CA GLU A 424 15.69 -49.27 80.42
C GLU A 424 15.85 -47.80 79.97
N ILE A 425 16.60 -46.98 80.71
CA ILE A 425 16.93 -45.59 80.34
C ILE A 425 17.97 -45.57 79.21
N LYS A 426 19.01 -46.41 79.26
CA LYS A 426 20.02 -46.52 78.17
C LYS A 426 19.39 -46.99 76.86
N GLU A 427 18.49 -47.96 76.90
CA GLU A 427 17.80 -48.48 75.72
C GLU A 427 16.87 -47.41 75.12
N ARG A 428 16.06 -46.73 75.95
CA ARG A 428 15.28 -45.57 75.50
C ARG A 428 16.15 -44.45 74.92
N HIS A 429 17.28 -44.14 75.55
CA HIS A 429 18.22 -43.15 75.03
C HIS A 429 18.80 -43.56 73.66
N LYS A 430 19.16 -44.83 73.48
CA LYS A 430 19.61 -45.36 72.18
C LYS A 430 18.51 -45.29 71.11
N MET A 431 17.27 -45.60 71.46
CA MET A 431 16.13 -45.45 70.54
C MET A 431 15.92 -43.99 70.15
N SER A 432 15.92 -43.06 71.11
CA SER A 432 15.79 -41.62 70.80
C SER A 432 16.98 -41.03 70.05
N LEU A 433 18.20 -41.58 70.19
CA LEU A 433 19.33 -41.23 69.31
C LEU A 433 19.07 -41.68 67.87
N ASN A 434 18.61 -42.92 67.66
CA ASN A 434 18.23 -43.42 66.34
C ASN A 434 17.08 -42.57 65.72
N GLU A 435 16.07 -42.22 66.51
CA GLU A 435 14.97 -41.34 66.09
C GLU A 435 15.48 -39.95 65.69
N LEU A 436 16.38 -39.34 66.48
CA LEU A 436 17.01 -38.05 66.15
C LEU A 436 17.85 -38.13 64.87
N GLU A 437 18.51 -39.24 64.59
CA GLU A 437 19.28 -39.45 63.36
C GLU A 437 18.37 -39.68 62.13
N ILE A 438 17.28 -40.44 62.28
CA ILE A 438 16.24 -40.58 61.26
C ILE A 438 15.59 -39.22 60.95
N LEU A 439 15.26 -38.43 61.98
CA LEU A 439 14.69 -37.09 61.82
C LEU A 439 15.68 -36.11 61.18
N ARG A 440 16.97 -36.15 61.54
CA ARG A 440 18.03 -35.38 60.85
C ARG A 440 18.15 -35.75 59.38
N ASN A 441 18.20 -37.04 59.07
CA ASN A 441 18.29 -37.51 57.69
C ASN A 441 17.05 -37.11 56.88
N SER A 442 15.85 -37.24 57.47
CA SER A 442 14.60 -36.74 56.88
C SER A 442 14.68 -35.24 56.58
N ALA A 443 15.04 -34.42 57.58
CA ALA A 443 15.21 -32.98 57.43
C ALA A 443 16.22 -32.62 56.32
N VAL A 444 17.39 -33.27 56.26
CA VAL A 444 18.39 -33.05 55.20
C VAL A 444 17.87 -33.44 53.81
N THR A 445 17.06 -34.51 53.67
CA THR A 445 16.43 -34.82 52.39
C THR A 445 15.34 -33.81 52.00
N GLN A 446 14.66 -33.22 52.98
CA GLN A 446 13.63 -32.20 52.76
C GLN A 446 14.24 -30.83 52.42
N GLU A 447 15.36 -30.47 53.06
CA GLU A 447 16.22 -29.34 52.70
C GLU A 447 16.70 -29.44 51.24
N ARG A 448 17.22 -30.60 50.83
CA ARG A 448 17.62 -30.85 49.42
C ARG A 448 16.45 -30.76 48.44
N LYS A 449 15.25 -31.22 48.82
CA LYS A 449 14.02 -31.06 48.01
C LYS A 449 13.63 -29.58 47.89
N LEU A 450 13.72 -28.81 48.97
CA LEU A 450 13.46 -27.37 48.99
C LEU A 450 14.47 -26.60 48.14
N GLN A 451 15.77 -26.85 48.31
CA GLN A 451 16.83 -26.23 47.51
C GLN A 451 16.65 -26.51 46.00
N ASN A 452 16.30 -27.75 45.63
CA ASN A 452 15.98 -28.11 44.26
C ASN A 452 14.72 -27.40 43.73
N SER A 453 13.69 -27.16 44.56
CA SER A 453 12.50 -26.41 44.14
C SER A 453 12.78 -24.91 44.01
N MET A 454 13.65 -24.35 44.87
CA MET A 454 14.14 -22.97 44.78
C MET A 454 14.98 -22.73 43.53
N LEU A 455 15.88 -23.64 43.17
CA LEU A 455 16.65 -23.58 41.93
C LEU A 455 15.75 -23.65 40.69
N LYS A 456 14.76 -24.55 40.68
CA LYS A 456 13.73 -24.60 39.62
C LYS A 456 12.92 -23.30 39.54
N ARG A 457 12.52 -22.72 40.69
CA ARG A 457 11.81 -21.44 40.74
C ARG A 457 12.66 -20.29 40.20
N ALA A 458 13.94 -20.23 40.55
CA ALA A 458 14.86 -19.20 40.05
C ALA A 458 15.02 -19.28 38.53
N ASN A 459 15.26 -20.47 37.98
CA ASN A 459 15.33 -20.68 36.53
C ASN A 459 14.01 -20.27 35.83
N ASN A 460 12.86 -20.65 36.39
CA ASN A 460 11.52 -20.25 35.91
C ASN A 460 11.18 -18.76 36.12
N VAL A 461 12.03 -18.00 36.83
CA VAL A 461 11.96 -16.53 36.85
C VAL A 461 12.83 -15.98 35.72
N THR A 462 14.09 -16.40 35.58
CA THR A 462 14.98 -15.95 34.49
C THR A 462 14.43 -16.26 33.10
N ILE A 463 13.82 -17.44 32.87
CA ILE A 463 13.16 -17.80 31.61
C ILE A 463 11.95 -16.89 31.32
N ARG A 464 11.21 -16.51 32.37
CA ARG A 464 10.06 -15.60 32.24
C ARG A 464 10.51 -14.18 31.93
N GLU A 465 11.58 -13.73 32.56
CA GLU A 465 12.19 -12.43 32.33
C GLU A 465 12.77 -12.33 30.91
N SER A 466 13.41 -13.37 30.37
CA SER A 466 13.85 -13.37 28.97
C SER A 466 12.65 -13.36 28.00
N MET A 467 11.65 -14.21 28.21
CA MET A 467 10.41 -14.21 27.42
C MET A 467 9.69 -12.86 27.46
N GLN A 468 9.60 -12.23 28.64
CA GLN A 468 8.95 -10.93 28.80
C GLN A 468 9.74 -9.80 28.12
N ASN A 469 11.08 -9.85 28.16
CA ASN A 469 11.93 -8.94 27.37
C ASN A 469 11.73 -9.14 25.86
N ASP A 470 11.57 -10.37 25.38
CA ASP A 470 11.31 -10.65 23.96
C ASP A 470 9.90 -10.21 23.52
N VAL A 471 8.89 -10.38 24.39
CA VAL A 471 7.55 -9.78 24.20
C VAL A 471 7.65 -8.25 24.10
N CYS A 472 8.40 -7.58 24.98
CA CYS A 472 8.61 -6.13 24.89
C CYS A 472 9.29 -5.71 23.57
N LYS A 473 10.30 -6.45 23.08
CA LYS A 473 10.92 -6.19 21.77
C LYS A 473 9.92 -6.34 20.61
N ILE A 474 9.03 -7.33 20.68
CA ILE A 474 7.98 -7.56 19.69
C ILE A 474 6.93 -6.44 19.73
N VAL A 475 6.52 -5.98 20.92
CA VAL A 475 5.59 -4.86 21.10
C VAL A 475 6.15 -3.56 20.50
N VAL A 476 7.43 -3.24 20.74
CA VAL A 476 8.09 -2.07 20.13
C VAL A 476 8.10 -2.18 18.60
N LYS A 477 8.49 -3.34 18.04
CA LYS A 477 8.46 -3.55 16.58
C LYS A 477 7.05 -3.45 15.99
N LEU A 478 6.03 -3.96 16.68
CA LEU A 478 4.63 -3.82 16.25
C LEU A 478 4.18 -2.35 16.28
N GLN A 479 4.64 -1.56 17.24
CA GLN A 479 4.34 -0.13 17.32
C GLN A 479 5.03 0.65 16.18
N GLU A 480 6.32 0.42 15.93
CA GLU A 480 7.01 1.00 14.76
C GLU A 480 6.31 0.66 13.43
N MET A 481 5.79 -0.56 13.28
CA MET A 481 5.10 -1.00 12.07
C MET A 481 3.69 -0.39 11.93
N LYS A 482 3.01 -0.09 13.05
CA LYS A 482 1.78 0.73 13.03
C LYS A 482 2.07 2.16 12.60
N GLU A 483 3.08 2.79 13.17
CA GLU A 483 3.48 4.17 12.83
C GLU A 483 3.89 4.28 11.36
N LYS A 484 4.63 3.29 10.83
CA LYS A 484 4.95 3.18 9.39
C LYS A 484 3.68 3.01 8.54
N LYS A 485 2.70 2.20 8.97
CA LYS A 485 1.41 2.05 8.28
C LYS A 485 0.60 3.35 8.29
N GLU A 486 0.54 4.05 9.41
CA GLU A 486 -0.18 5.32 9.54
C GLU A 486 0.49 6.43 8.70
N ALA A 487 1.83 6.49 8.67
CA ALA A 487 2.56 7.38 7.79
C ALA A 487 2.29 7.08 6.29
N GLN A 488 2.20 5.80 5.92
CA GLN A 488 1.83 5.37 4.57
C GLN A 488 0.37 5.72 4.22
N LEU A 489 -0.57 5.52 5.15
CA LEU A 489 -1.98 5.88 4.97
C LEU A 489 -2.14 7.39 4.72
N ASN A 490 -1.54 8.22 5.59
CA ASN A 490 -1.51 9.67 5.41
C ASN A 490 -0.86 10.12 4.08
N ASN A 491 0.05 9.32 3.52
CA ASN A 491 0.64 9.60 2.20
C ASN A 491 -0.28 9.17 1.04
N ILE A 492 -1.01 8.05 1.19
CA ILE A 492 -2.06 7.63 0.25
C ILE A 492 -3.16 8.69 0.20
N ASP A 493 -3.63 9.20 1.34
CA ASP A 493 -4.68 10.22 1.39
C ASP A 493 -4.26 11.53 0.71
N ARG A 494 -3.00 11.94 0.88
CA ARG A 494 -2.41 13.10 0.16
C ARG A 494 -2.34 12.89 -1.34
N LEU A 495 -1.92 11.70 -1.78
CA LEU A 495 -1.83 11.35 -3.20
C LEU A 495 -3.23 11.24 -3.83
N ALA A 496 -4.21 10.67 -3.12
CA ALA A 496 -5.59 10.62 -3.55
C ALA A 496 -6.19 12.03 -3.71
N HIS A 497 -5.98 12.91 -2.73
CA HIS A 497 -6.41 14.31 -2.83
C HIS A 497 -5.75 15.04 -4.01
N MET A 498 -4.44 14.83 -4.24
CA MET A 498 -3.73 15.39 -5.40
C MET A 498 -4.29 14.87 -6.73
N ILE A 499 -4.64 13.58 -6.81
CA ILE A 499 -5.30 12.99 -7.99
C ILE A 499 -6.65 13.67 -8.21
N THR A 500 -7.50 13.82 -7.19
CA THR A 500 -8.80 14.50 -7.32
C THR A 500 -8.66 15.95 -7.81
N VAL A 501 -7.68 16.70 -7.32
CA VAL A 501 -7.41 18.07 -7.81
C VAL A 501 -6.98 18.06 -9.28
N ILE A 502 -6.12 17.13 -9.69
CA ILE A 502 -5.71 16.98 -11.10
C ILE A 502 -6.90 16.55 -11.98
N GLU A 503 -7.78 15.67 -11.50
CA GLU A 503 -9.00 15.27 -12.21
C GLU A 503 -9.96 16.45 -12.39
N GLU A 504 -10.15 17.28 -11.37
CA GLU A 504 -10.91 18.54 -11.46
C GLU A 504 -10.30 19.51 -12.49
N GLU A 505 -8.97 19.70 -12.47
CA GLU A 505 -8.27 20.52 -13.46
C GLU A 505 -8.41 19.96 -14.88
N MET A 506 -8.31 18.64 -15.07
CA MET A 506 -8.55 17.98 -16.36
C MET A 506 -10.00 18.18 -16.84
N VAL A 507 -11.00 18.10 -15.96
CA VAL A 507 -12.41 18.39 -16.29
C VAL A 507 -12.59 19.86 -16.65
N GLN A 508 -11.96 20.79 -15.93
CA GLN A 508 -11.97 22.21 -16.28
C GLN A 508 -11.30 22.47 -17.64
N LEU A 509 -10.18 21.79 -17.93
CA LEU A 509 -9.45 21.91 -19.21
C LEU A 509 -10.28 21.37 -20.38
N ARG A 510 -10.91 20.20 -20.22
CA ARG A 510 -11.87 19.66 -21.22
C ARG A 510 -12.99 20.65 -21.50
N LYS A 511 -13.63 21.21 -20.45
CA LYS A 511 -14.65 22.26 -20.58
C LYS A 511 -14.12 23.56 -21.22
N LYS A 512 -12.84 23.91 -21.06
CA LYS A 512 -12.21 25.07 -21.74
C LYS A 512 -12.00 24.78 -23.24
N TYR A 513 -11.52 23.59 -23.58
CA TYR A 513 -11.32 23.13 -24.96
C TYR A 513 -12.64 23.01 -25.73
N GLU A 514 -13.67 22.41 -25.14
CA GLU A 514 -15.01 22.28 -25.71
C GLU A 514 -15.60 23.65 -26.10
N ARG A 515 -15.52 24.65 -25.21
CA ARG A 515 -15.90 26.04 -25.51
C ARG A 515 -15.03 26.73 -26.56
N ALA A 516 -13.81 26.27 -26.79
CA ALA A 516 -12.98 26.75 -27.90
C ALA A 516 -13.42 26.12 -29.24
N VAL A 517 -13.75 24.83 -29.24
CA VAL A 517 -14.30 24.13 -30.41
C VAL A 517 -15.68 24.68 -30.80
N GLN A 518 -16.56 24.94 -29.82
CA GLN A 518 -17.87 25.58 -30.05
C GLN A 518 -17.71 26.93 -30.76
N ARG A 519 -16.93 27.86 -30.18
CA ARG A 519 -16.67 29.17 -30.80
C ARG A 519 -16.01 29.08 -32.18
N ARG A 520 -15.08 28.14 -32.39
CA ARG A 520 -14.50 27.88 -33.72
C ARG A 520 -15.56 27.42 -34.72
N ASN A 521 -16.49 26.56 -34.30
CA ASN A 521 -17.57 26.09 -35.16
C ASN A 521 -18.58 27.21 -35.45
N GLU A 522 -18.94 28.03 -34.45
CA GLU A 522 -19.77 29.23 -34.61
C GLU A 522 -19.15 30.21 -35.62
N SER A 523 -17.86 30.51 -35.50
CA SER A 523 -17.13 31.34 -36.47
C SER A 523 -17.02 30.69 -37.85
N GLY A 524 -16.96 29.34 -37.93
CA GLY A 524 -16.99 28.59 -39.18
C GLY A 524 -18.34 28.69 -39.89
N VAL A 525 -19.45 28.63 -39.16
CA VAL A 525 -20.80 28.85 -39.70
C VAL A 525 -20.93 30.29 -40.20
N GLN A 526 -20.52 31.29 -39.42
CA GLN A 526 -20.53 32.70 -39.84
C GLN A 526 -19.65 32.98 -41.06
N LEU A 527 -18.57 32.22 -41.26
CA LEU A 527 -17.74 32.31 -42.47
C LEU A 527 -18.46 31.73 -43.69
N ILE A 528 -19.15 30.59 -43.54
CA ILE A 528 -19.95 29.99 -44.61
C ILE A 528 -21.12 30.91 -44.98
N GLU A 529 -21.84 31.46 -44.00
CA GLU A 529 -22.90 32.47 -44.21
C GLU A 529 -22.37 33.69 -45.00
N ARG A 530 -21.14 34.15 -44.71
CA ARG A 530 -20.45 35.23 -45.43
C ARG A 530 -20.03 34.84 -46.84
N GLU A 531 -19.57 33.61 -47.06
CA GLU A 531 -19.23 33.09 -48.39
C GLU A 531 -20.50 32.92 -49.25
N GLU A 532 -21.63 32.52 -48.66
CA GLU A 532 -22.95 32.47 -49.31
C GLU A 532 -23.48 33.89 -49.64
N GLU A 533 -23.40 34.85 -48.71
CA GLU A 533 -23.68 36.27 -48.97
C GLU A 533 -22.87 36.78 -50.19
N VAL A 534 -21.57 36.50 -50.22
CA VAL A 534 -20.65 36.90 -51.31
C VAL A 534 -21.02 36.21 -52.64
N CYS A 535 -21.34 34.92 -52.64
CA CYS A 535 -21.82 34.23 -53.85
C CYS A 535 -23.10 34.89 -54.41
N ILE A 536 -24.07 35.20 -53.54
CA ILE A 536 -25.31 35.89 -53.89
C ILE A 536 -25.03 37.30 -54.46
N PHE A 537 -24.01 38.00 -53.95
CA PHE A 537 -23.59 39.29 -54.53
C PHE A 537 -22.94 39.14 -55.91
N TYR A 538 -22.09 38.13 -56.14
CA TYR A 538 -21.53 37.84 -57.47
C TYR A 538 -22.60 37.48 -58.50
N GLU A 539 -23.61 36.68 -58.14
CA GLU A 539 -24.74 36.40 -59.02
C GLU A 539 -25.55 37.66 -59.36
N LYS A 540 -25.84 38.51 -58.37
CA LYS A 540 -26.52 39.81 -58.58
C LYS A 540 -25.72 40.73 -59.50
N ILE A 541 -24.40 40.82 -59.34
CA ILE A 541 -23.51 41.61 -60.21
C ILE A 541 -23.56 41.06 -61.63
N ASN A 542 -23.41 39.74 -61.83
CA ASN A 542 -23.46 39.09 -63.15
C ASN A 542 -24.81 39.31 -63.87
N ILE A 543 -25.93 39.29 -63.11
CA ILE A 543 -27.25 39.65 -63.63
C ILE A 543 -27.31 41.14 -64.03
N GLN A 544 -26.80 42.04 -63.19
CA GLN A 544 -26.76 43.48 -63.48
C GLN A 544 -25.85 43.83 -64.66
N GLU A 545 -24.71 43.16 -64.83
CA GLU A 545 -23.82 43.30 -65.98
C GLU A 545 -24.49 42.86 -67.29
N LYS A 546 -25.23 41.74 -67.26
CA LYS A 546 -26.05 41.30 -68.42
C LYS A 546 -27.17 42.28 -68.74
N MET A 547 -27.86 42.81 -67.73
CA MET A 547 -28.87 43.85 -67.92
C MET A 547 -28.27 45.14 -68.49
N LYS A 548 -27.10 45.56 -67.99
CA LYS A 548 -26.34 46.70 -68.50
C LYS A 548 -25.92 46.50 -69.96
N LEU A 549 -25.35 45.35 -70.30
CA LEU A 549 -24.92 45.04 -71.66
C LEU A 549 -26.10 44.98 -72.65
N ASN A 550 -27.25 44.42 -72.23
CA ASN A 550 -28.48 44.48 -73.02
C ASN A 550 -28.96 45.93 -73.22
N ALA A 551 -28.95 46.75 -72.17
CA ALA A 551 -29.32 48.17 -72.26
C ALA A 551 -28.34 48.98 -73.14
N GLU A 552 -27.04 48.66 -73.12
CA GLU A 552 -26.04 49.27 -74.01
C GLU A 552 -26.28 48.89 -75.47
N ILE A 553 -26.69 47.65 -75.76
CA ILE A 553 -27.12 47.23 -77.10
C ILE A 553 -28.40 47.97 -77.52
N GLU A 554 -29.40 48.11 -76.65
CA GLU A 554 -30.62 48.86 -76.94
C GLU A 554 -30.34 50.35 -77.20
N ILE A 555 -29.45 50.96 -76.41
CA ILE A 555 -28.98 52.34 -76.62
C ILE A 555 -28.26 52.46 -77.97
N HIS A 556 -27.35 51.55 -78.31
CA HIS A 556 -26.70 51.55 -79.63
C HIS A 556 -27.71 51.44 -80.78
N VAL A 557 -28.72 50.58 -80.66
CA VAL A 557 -29.80 50.44 -81.66
C VAL A 557 -30.65 51.72 -81.75
N LEU A 558 -30.84 52.46 -80.65
CA LEU A 558 -31.50 53.77 -80.66
C LEU A 558 -30.61 54.86 -81.27
N ASP A 559 -29.31 54.87 -80.99
CA ASP A 559 -28.36 55.80 -81.59
C ASP A 559 -28.18 55.58 -83.09
N GLU A 560 -28.21 54.33 -83.58
CA GLU A 560 -28.24 54.04 -85.02
C GLU A 560 -29.53 54.56 -85.68
N LYS A 561 -30.69 54.39 -85.03
CA LYS A 561 -31.97 54.97 -85.47
C LYS A 561 -31.88 56.51 -85.51
N ILE A 562 -31.28 57.13 -84.49
CA ILE A 562 -31.05 58.59 -84.45
C ILE A 562 -30.07 59.03 -85.56
N ARG A 563 -29.00 58.28 -85.82
CA ARG A 563 -28.05 58.54 -86.92
C ARG A 563 -28.75 58.46 -88.29
N PHE A 564 -29.58 57.44 -88.49
CA PHE A 564 -30.36 57.26 -89.71
C PHE A 564 -31.42 58.36 -89.90
N LEU A 565 -32.07 58.80 -88.82
CA LEU A 565 -33.00 59.94 -88.85
C LEU A 565 -32.26 61.26 -89.14
N LYS A 566 -31.09 61.49 -88.53
CA LYS A 566 -30.22 62.65 -88.85
C LYS A 566 -29.81 62.66 -90.33
N LEU A 567 -29.44 61.51 -90.91
CA LEU A 567 -29.16 61.38 -92.34
C LEU A 567 -30.38 61.67 -93.22
N LYS A 568 -31.58 61.17 -92.85
CA LYS A 568 -32.83 61.50 -93.54
C LYS A 568 -33.16 62.99 -93.47
N ILE A 569 -32.93 63.64 -92.33
CA ILE A 569 -33.12 65.09 -92.16
C ILE A 569 -32.14 65.86 -93.05
N ALA A 570 -30.85 65.49 -93.06
CA ALA A 570 -29.84 66.13 -93.90
C ALA A 570 -30.16 66.00 -95.41
N GLU A 571 -30.58 64.82 -95.88
CA GLU A 571 -31.01 64.63 -97.28
C GLU A 571 -32.30 65.41 -97.59
N LYS A 572 -33.24 65.52 -96.64
CA LYS A 572 -34.42 66.39 -96.83
C LYS A 572 -34.07 67.88 -96.85
N GLN A 573 -33.13 68.33 -96.03
CA GLN A 573 -32.60 69.70 -96.07
C GLN A 573 -31.87 69.97 -97.39
N ARG A 574 -31.10 69.02 -97.91
CA ARG A 574 -30.47 69.09 -99.24
C ARG A 574 -31.52 69.20 -100.36
N GLN A 575 -32.59 68.38 -100.31
CA GLN A 575 -33.70 68.45 -101.27
C GLN A 575 -34.38 69.82 -101.22
N ILE A 576 -34.66 70.35 -100.02
CA ILE A 576 -35.19 71.71 -99.83
C ILE A 576 -34.23 72.78 -100.42
N HIS A 577 -32.93 72.67 -100.17
CA HIS A 577 -31.93 73.61 -100.71
C HIS A 577 -31.86 73.58 -102.26
N VAL A 578 -31.96 72.39 -102.87
CA VAL A 578 -32.04 72.26 -104.34
C VAL A 578 -33.34 72.88 -104.86
N THR A 579 -34.49 72.62 -104.24
CA THR A 579 -35.76 73.26 -104.61
C THR A 579 -35.72 74.78 -104.45
N GLN A 580 -35.09 75.28 -103.38
CA GLN A 580 -34.87 76.72 -103.15
C GLN A 580 -33.96 77.35 -104.22
N LYS A 581 -32.95 76.63 -104.72
CA LYS A 581 -32.11 77.09 -105.85
C LYS A 581 -32.82 77.07 -107.20
N LEU A 582 -33.85 76.23 -107.37
CA LEU A 582 -34.71 76.23 -108.56
C LEU A 582 -35.85 77.26 -108.47
N LEU A 583 -36.13 77.81 -107.28
CA LEU A 583 -37.20 78.77 -107.05
C LEU A 583 -37.05 80.09 -107.83
N PRO A 584 -35.85 80.69 -108.01
CA PRO A 584 -35.68 81.87 -108.87
C PRO A 584 -36.01 81.58 -110.33
N THR A 585 -35.61 80.41 -110.85
CA THR A 585 -35.91 79.97 -112.21
C THR A 585 -37.40 79.70 -112.40
N LYS A 586 -38.08 79.15 -111.40
CA LYS A 586 -39.54 79.07 -111.41
C LYS A 586 -40.16 80.47 -111.41
N LYS A 587 -39.65 81.40 -110.61
CA LYS A 587 -40.16 82.80 -110.56
C LYS A 587 -39.93 83.58 -111.85
N SER A 588 -38.82 83.36 -112.59
CA SER A 588 -38.64 83.97 -113.90
C SER A 588 -39.62 83.36 -114.91
N LEU A 589 -39.78 82.04 -114.94
CA LEU A 589 -40.78 81.36 -115.78
C LEU A 589 -42.22 81.75 -115.43
N ASP A 590 -42.55 81.97 -114.15
CA ASP A 590 -43.85 82.49 -113.71
C ASP A 590 -44.07 83.93 -114.18
N ALA A 591 -43.02 84.77 -114.19
CA ALA A 591 -43.08 86.14 -114.68
C ALA A 591 -43.15 86.21 -116.21
N GLU A 592 -42.41 85.35 -116.92
CA GLU A 592 -42.50 85.15 -118.37
C GLU A 592 -43.90 84.65 -118.75
N LEU A 593 -44.47 83.71 -118.00
CA LEU A 593 -45.86 83.28 -118.13
C LEU A 593 -46.84 84.42 -117.86
N ALA A 594 -46.63 85.26 -116.84
CA ALA A 594 -47.49 86.42 -116.59
C ALA A 594 -47.42 87.44 -117.74
N VAL A 595 -46.23 87.70 -118.30
CA VAL A 595 -46.07 88.55 -119.50
C VAL A 595 -46.74 87.93 -120.72
N LEU A 596 -46.54 86.64 -120.97
CA LEU A 596 -47.22 85.88 -122.03
C LEU A 596 -48.74 85.87 -121.84
N GLN A 597 -49.24 85.82 -120.60
CA GLN A 597 -50.67 85.82 -120.30
C GLN A 597 -51.30 87.21 -120.40
N ILE A 598 -50.54 88.28 -120.16
CA ILE A 598 -50.93 89.67 -120.49
C ILE A 598 -50.90 89.90 -122.01
N GLN A 599 -49.87 89.39 -122.71
CA GLN A 599 -49.84 89.41 -124.18
C GLN A 599 -50.99 88.60 -124.76
N PHE A 600 -51.32 87.44 -124.16
CA PHE A 600 -52.46 86.62 -124.54
C PHE A 600 -53.79 87.28 -124.20
N SER A 601 -53.92 88.06 -123.11
CA SER A 601 -55.14 88.83 -122.84
C SER A 601 -55.30 89.96 -123.87
N GLN A 602 -54.23 90.71 -124.18
CA GLN A 602 -54.22 91.71 -125.25
C GLN A 602 -54.55 91.10 -126.61
N CYS A 603 -53.98 89.94 -126.94
CA CYS A 603 -54.29 89.21 -128.16
C CYS A 603 -55.69 88.61 -128.15
N THR A 604 -56.25 88.17 -127.01
CA THR A 604 -57.62 87.65 -126.95
C THR A 604 -58.69 88.75 -126.96
N ASP A 605 -58.42 89.95 -126.46
CA ASP A 605 -59.30 91.10 -126.67
C ASP A 605 -59.24 91.58 -128.13
N ARG A 606 -58.04 91.56 -128.74
CA ARG A 606 -57.87 91.78 -130.19
C ARG A 606 -58.55 90.70 -131.03
N ILE A 607 -58.56 89.45 -130.56
CA ILE A 607 -59.33 88.35 -131.16
C ILE A 607 -60.82 88.58 -130.94
N LYS A 608 -61.33 89.05 -129.79
CA LYS A 608 -62.76 89.38 -129.62
C LYS A 608 -63.24 90.48 -130.57
N ASP A 609 -62.40 91.49 -130.84
CA ASP A 609 -62.70 92.52 -131.84
C ASP A 609 -62.62 91.99 -133.29
N LEU A 610 -61.88 90.91 -133.53
CA LEU A 610 -61.90 90.14 -134.78
C LEU A 610 -63.03 89.10 -134.82
N GLU A 611 -63.48 88.54 -133.68
CA GLU A 611 -64.60 87.59 -133.57
C GLU A 611 -65.93 88.28 -133.86
N LYS A 612 -66.06 89.56 -133.48
CA LYS A 612 -67.13 90.44 -133.98
C LYS A 612 -67.12 90.62 -135.50
N GLN A 613 -65.97 90.43 -136.16
CA GLN A 613 -65.84 90.45 -137.64
C GLN A 613 -65.99 89.02 -138.24
N PHE A 614 -65.73 87.98 -137.44
CA PHE A 614 -65.83 86.56 -137.80
C PHE A 614 -67.21 85.92 -137.50
N VAL A 615 -68.26 86.70 -137.23
CA VAL A 615 -69.66 86.20 -137.13
C VAL A 615 -70.25 85.89 -138.52
N ASN A 616 -69.49 85.22 -139.39
CA ASN A 616 -69.94 84.62 -140.66
C ASN A 616 -69.09 83.37 -140.99
N PRO A 617 -69.66 82.28 -141.53
CA PRO A 617 -69.27 80.95 -141.05
C PRO A 617 -68.99 79.89 -142.15
N GLU A 618 -67.72 79.56 -142.40
CA GLU A 618 -67.29 78.22 -142.85
C GLU A 618 -65.85 77.90 -142.37
N ASP A 619 -65.66 76.79 -141.66
CA ASP A 619 -64.93 75.57 -142.10
C ASP A 619 -65.00 74.47 -141.01
N LYS A 620 -64.45 73.26 -141.24
CA LYS A 620 -64.57 72.05 -140.37
C LYS A 620 -63.27 71.24 -140.31
N ASN A 621 -62.93 70.61 -139.16
CA ASN A 621 -62.31 69.25 -139.08
C ASN A 621 -61.90 68.74 -137.66
N ARG A 622 -61.61 67.41 -137.58
CA ARG A 622 -60.45 66.72 -136.90
C ARG A 622 -60.60 65.93 -135.55
N THR A 623 -60.62 64.57 -135.57
CA THR A 623 -60.63 63.63 -134.37
C THR A 623 -60.23 62.13 -134.65
N ARG A 624 -59.57 61.32 -133.75
CA ARG A 624 -59.43 59.78 -133.79
C ARG A 624 -58.76 59.00 -132.56
N PHE A 625 -58.75 57.63 -132.50
CA PHE A 625 -58.30 56.65 -131.39
C PHE A 625 -57.87 55.15 -131.82
N LEU A 626 -57.23 54.24 -130.97
CA LEU A 626 -56.77 52.77 -131.19
C LEU A 626 -56.53 51.76 -129.93
N PRO A 627 -56.24 50.39 -130.04
CA PRO A 627 -56.41 49.22 -129.02
C PRO A 627 -55.31 48.04 -128.75
N GLY A 628 -55.61 46.82 -128.15
CA GLY A 628 -54.67 45.63 -127.74
C GLY A 628 -55.21 44.11 -127.49
N LYS A 629 -54.42 43.05 -126.98
CA LYS A 629 -54.79 41.54 -126.80
C LYS A 629 -53.87 40.51 -125.94
N ASP A 630 -54.16 39.15 -125.85
CA ASP A 630 -53.63 38.01 -124.94
C ASP A 630 -53.12 36.60 -125.53
N MET A 631 -52.71 35.55 -124.73
CA MET A 631 -51.85 34.30 -125.01
C MET A 631 -52.39 32.82 -124.71
N THR A 632 -51.61 31.71 -124.93
CA THR A 632 -52.03 30.25 -125.07
C THR A 632 -51.20 29.09 -124.39
N GLU A 633 -51.63 27.81 -124.52
CA GLU A 633 -51.26 26.60 -123.71
C GLU A 633 -49.85 25.97 -123.81
N GLU A 634 -49.21 25.85 -124.99
CA GLU A 634 -47.95 25.07 -125.13
C GLU A 634 -46.80 25.56 -124.21
N GLU A 635 -46.88 26.81 -123.78
CA GLU A 635 -45.91 27.45 -122.88
C GLU A 635 -46.05 26.96 -121.42
N MET A 636 -47.14 26.30 -121.05
CA MET A 636 -47.28 25.64 -119.75
C MET A 636 -46.49 24.33 -119.68
N ILE A 637 -46.58 23.46 -120.69
CA ILE A 637 -45.94 22.13 -120.68
C ILE A 637 -44.42 22.27 -120.60
N LYS A 638 -43.84 23.15 -121.43
CA LYS A 638 -42.40 23.49 -121.40
C LYS A 638 -41.91 24.05 -120.06
N LYS A 639 -42.81 24.54 -119.20
CA LYS A 639 -42.53 25.00 -117.83
C LYS A 639 -42.63 23.90 -116.78
N LEU A 640 -43.33 22.80 -117.07
CA LEU A 640 -43.57 21.68 -116.17
C LEU A 640 -42.38 20.72 -116.19
N ASP A 641 -41.94 20.30 -117.38
CA ASP A 641 -40.73 19.48 -117.59
C ASP A 641 -39.48 20.12 -116.94
N ALA A 642 -39.40 21.45 -117.02
CA ALA A 642 -38.30 22.25 -116.46
C ALA A 642 -38.27 22.28 -114.92
N LEU A 643 -39.37 21.93 -114.24
CA LEU A 643 -39.45 21.82 -112.78
C LEU A 643 -39.15 20.40 -112.30
N GLU A 644 -39.63 19.37 -113.00
CA GLU A 644 -39.29 17.97 -112.67
C GLU A 644 -37.78 17.71 -112.75
N LEU A 645 -37.12 18.26 -113.79
CA LEU A 645 -35.66 18.14 -113.97
C LEU A 645 -34.86 18.92 -112.91
N GLN A 646 -35.44 19.93 -112.26
CA GLN A 646 -34.84 20.57 -111.08
C GLN A 646 -35.03 19.77 -109.80
N LEU A 647 -36.14 19.03 -109.68
CA LEU A 647 -36.47 18.23 -108.49
C LEU A 647 -35.56 16.99 -108.39
N ALA A 648 -35.37 16.25 -109.47
CA ALA A 648 -34.44 15.11 -109.50
C ALA A 648 -33.01 15.51 -109.10
N LYS A 649 -32.53 16.68 -109.57
CA LYS A 649 -31.23 17.27 -109.17
C LYS A 649 -31.14 17.70 -107.71
N LYS A 650 -32.25 17.76 -106.98
CA LYS A 650 -32.26 18.04 -105.53
C LYS A 650 -32.26 16.76 -104.69
N GLU A 651 -32.81 15.67 -105.20
CA GLU A 651 -32.78 14.36 -104.53
C GLU A 651 -31.37 13.75 -104.57
N GLU A 652 -30.68 13.83 -105.71
CA GLU A 652 -29.28 13.43 -105.87
C GLU A 652 -28.36 14.15 -104.85
N GLN A 653 -28.50 15.48 -104.74
CA GLN A 653 -27.77 16.32 -103.77
C GLN A 653 -28.11 16.06 -102.29
N LEU A 654 -29.20 15.33 -102.03
CA LEU A 654 -29.61 14.95 -100.68
C LEU A 654 -28.92 13.62 -100.28
N LEU A 655 -28.95 12.64 -101.18
CA LEU A 655 -28.27 11.34 -101.00
C LEU A 655 -26.75 11.47 -100.81
N GLU A 656 -26.10 12.38 -101.55
CA GLU A 656 -24.68 12.71 -101.33
C GLU A 656 -24.42 13.22 -99.90
N LYS A 657 -25.33 14.03 -99.35
CA LYS A 657 -25.19 14.60 -98.01
C LYS A 657 -25.49 13.61 -96.90
N ASP A 658 -26.44 12.71 -97.09
CA ASP A 658 -26.72 11.65 -96.14
C ASP A 658 -25.55 10.65 -96.05
N PHE A 659 -24.90 10.33 -97.17
CA PHE A 659 -23.67 9.52 -97.18
C PHE A 659 -22.50 10.22 -96.46
N ILE A 660 -22.31 11.53 -96.68
CA ILE A 660 -21.33 12.33 -95.93
C ILE A 660 -21.68 12.35 -94.44
N TYR A 661 -22.95 12.52 -94.08
CA TYR A 661 -23.41 12.54 -92.70
C TYR A 661 -23.18 11.21 -91.97
N GLU A 662 -23.43 10.07 -92.60
CA GLU A 662 -23.16 8.76 -91.99
C GLU A 662 -21.66 8.57 -91.73
N GLN A 663 -20.81 8.96 -92.68
CA GLN A 663 -19.35 8.85 -92.53
C GLN A 663 -18.79 9.83 -91.49
N VAL A 664 -19.33 11.05 -91.38
CA VAL A 664 -19.01 11.99 -90.31
C VAL A 664 -19.48 11.48 -88.94
N SER A 665 -20.66 10.87 -88.86
CA SER A 665 -21.17 10.26 -87.61
C SER A 665 -20.26 9.12 -87.15
N ARG A 666 -19.90 8.19 -88.05
CA ARG A 666 -18.97 7.07 -87.78
C ARG A 666 -17.57 7.55 -87.33
N LEU A 667 -17.09 8.68 -87.84
CA LEU A 667 -15.85 9.32 -87.38
C LEU A 667 -16.02 9.99 -86.01
N THR A 668 -17.16 10.65 -85.78
CA THR A 668 -17.51 11.30 -84.51
C THR A 668 -17.66 10.28 -83.39
N ASP A 669 -18.30 9.13 -83.61
CA ASP A 669 -18.44 8.05 -82.63
C ASP A 669 -17.11 7.39 -82.28
N ARG A 670 -16.21 7.23 -83.28
CA ARG A 670 -14.84 6.76 -83.06
C ARG A 670 -14.02 7.76 -82.24
N LEU A 671 -14.16 9.06 -82.52
CA LEU A 671 -13.55 10.12 -81.72
C LEU A 671 -14.14 10.14 -80.29
N TYR A 672 -15.46 10.08 -80.14
CA TYR A 672 -16.13 10.08 -78.83
C TYR A 672 -15.71 8.87 -77.99
N SER A 673 -15.60 7.68 -78.60
CA SER A 673 -15.11 6.45 -77.97
C SER A 673 -13.66 6.60 -77.49
N LYS A 674 -12.75 7.15 -78.32
CA LYS A 674 -11.38 7.46 -77.92
C LYS A 674 -11.34 8.51 -76.80
N THR A 675 -12.11 9.59 -76.92
CA THR A 675 -12.20 10.65 -75.90
C THR A 675 -12.75 10.11 -74.58
N GLN A 676 -13.68 9.16 -74.60
CA GLN A 676 -14.22 8.53 -73.40
C GLN A 676 -13.15 7.68 -72.67
N ALA A 677 -12.31 6.95 -73.42
CA ALA A 677 -11.13 6.28 -72.85
C ALA A 677 -10.14 7.29 -72.26
N TYR A 678 -9.79 8.35 -73.01
CA TYR A 678 -8.89 9.40 -72.52
C TYR A 678 -9.42 10.14 -71.28
N LYS A 679 -10.74 10.36 -71.14
CA LYS A 679 -11.34 10.89 -69.90
C LYS A 679 -11.06 9.97 -68.70
N GLN A 680 -11.11 8.66 -68.89
CA GLN A 680 -10.90 7.67 -67.83
C GLN A 680 -9.43 7.61 -67.40
N ASP A 681 -8.50 7.70 -68.36
CA ASP A 681 -7.06 7.83 -68.09
C ASP A 681 -6.69 9.19 -67.48
N THR A 682 -7.30 10.29 -67.93
CA THR A 682 -7.12 11.63 -67.34
C THR A 682 -7.67 11.66 -65.91
N LEU A 683 -8.77 10.96 -65.61
CA LEU A 683 -9.30 10.83 -64.25
C LEU A 683 -8.39 9.97 -63.36
N LEU A 684 -7.75 8.92 -63.89
CA LEU A 684 -6.71 8.17 -63.19
C LEU A 684 -5.45 9.03 -62.97
N LEU A 685 -5.05 9.84 -63.95
CA LEU A 685 -3.94 10.78 -63.85
C LEU A 685 -4.23 11.88 -62.82
N ALA A 686 -5.43 12.45 -62.81
CA ALA A 686 -5.87 13.44 -61.82
C ALA A 686 -5.91 12.85 -60.40
N LYS A 687 -6.38 11.61 -60.24
CA LYS A 687 -6.30 10.89 -58.94
C LYS A 687 -4.86 10.65 -58.49
N LYS A 688 -3.94 10.31 -59.40
CA LYS A 688 -2.50 10.22 -59.12
C LYS A 688 -1.92 11.59 -58.77
N MET A 689 -2.24 12.64 -59.54
CA MET A 689 -1.81 14.03 -59.34
C MET A 689 -2.22 14.54 -57.96
N ASN A 690 -3.49 14.38 -57.57
CA ASN A 690 -3.98 14.74 -56.24
C ASN A 690 -3.31 13.90 -55.14
N GLY A 691 -3.03 12.62 -55.40
CA GLY A 691 -2.26 11.75 -54.51
C GLY A 691 -0.80 12.19 -54.32
N TYR A 692 -0.15 12.73 -55.36
CA TYR A 692 1.17 13.34 -55.26
C TYR A 692 1.10 14.72 -54.58
N GLN A 693 0.13 15.57 -54.93
CA GLN A 693 -0.07 16.88 -54.31
C GLN A 693 -0.34 16.75 -52.80
N LYS A 694 -1.11 15.73 -52.37
CA LYS A 694 -1.26 15.41 -50.95
C LYS A 694 0.07 14.99 -50.33
N LYS A 695 0.82 14.05 -50.92
CA LYS A 695 2.14 13.66 -50.40
C LYS A 695 3.14 14.82 -50.34
N ILE A 696 3.06 15.77 -51.27
CA ILE A 696 3.83 17.01 -51.24
C ILE A 696 3.40 17.87 -50.06
N LYS A 697 2.09 18.14 -49.85
CA LYS A 697 1.59 18.84 -48.66
C LYS A 697 2.00 18.15 -47.36
N ASP A 698 1.75 16.84 -47.23
CA ASP A 698 2.14 16.03 -46.06
C ASP A 698 3.66 16.11 -45.77
N ALA A 699 4.50 16.28 -46.80
CA ALA A 699 5.94 16.46 -46.69
C ALA A 699 6.34 17.91 -46.38
N THR A 700 5.67 18.91 -46.97
CA THR A 700 5.87 20.33 -46.68
C THR A 700 5.44 20.66 -45.25
N GLU A 701 4.35 20.09 -44.75
CA GLU A 701 3.92 20.22 -43.35
C GLU A 701 4.96 19.64 -42.39
N LYS A 702 5.50 18.45 -42.68
CA LYS A 702 6.62 17.87 -41.91
C LYS A 702 7.89 18.70 -41.98
N MET A 703 8.19 19.28 -43.15
CA MET A 703 9.34 20.17 -43.31
C MET A 703 9.14 21.49 -42.55
N MET A 704 7.93 22.06 -42.55
CA MET A 704 7.60 23.25 -41.73
C MET A 704 7.66 22.94 -40.24
N ALA A 705 7.21 21.75 -39.80
CA ALA A 705 7.36 21.31 -38.41
C ALA A 705 8.84 21.17 -38.02
N LEU A 706 9.66 20.53 -38.85
CA LEU A 706 11.11 20.42 -38.62
C LEU A 706 11.81 21.79 -38.66
N VAL A 707 11.38 22.72 -39.51
CA VAL A 707 11.91 24.10 -39.53
C VAL A 707 11.47 24.89 -38.29
N ALA A 708 10.26 24.67 -37.77
CA ALA A 708 9.80 25.27 -36.52
C ALA A 708 10.57 24.70 -35.30
N GLU A 709 10.79 23.38 -35.26
CA GLU A 709 11.64 22.75 -34.24
C GLU A 709 13.08 23.26 -34.33
N LEU A 710 13.66 23.30 -35.53
CA LEU A 710 15.05 23.72 -35.75
C LEU A 710 15.24 25.21 -35.45
N SER A 711 14.29 26.08 -35.80
CA SER A 711 14.33 27.50 -35.43
C SER A 711 14.14 27.71 -33.91
N MET A 712 13.30 26.91 -33.24
CA MET A 712 13.22 26.90 -31.77
C MET A 712 14.53 26.44 -31.11
N LYS A 713 15.22 25.43 -31.68
CA LYS A 713 16.55 25.01 -31.21
C LYS A 713 17.64 26.06 -31.50
N GLN A 714 17.56 26.78 -32.62
CA GLN A 714 18.44 27.92 -32.92
C GLN A 714 18.21 29.08 -31.95
N ALA A 715 16.96 29.42 -31.63
CA ALA A 715 16.62 30.43 -30.64
C ALA A 715 17.20 30.07 -29.26
N LEU A 716 16.98 28.84 -28.78
CA LEU A 716 17.58 28.33 -27.53
C LEU A 716 19.11 28.34 -27.56
N ALA A 717 19.74 28.01 -28.69
CA ALA A 717 21.20 28.06 -28.83
C ALA A 717 21.73 29.50 -28.77
N ILE A 718 21.01 30.47 -29.34
CA ILE A 718 21.33 31.90 -29.29
C ILE A 718 21.12 32.46 -27.87
N GLU A 719 20.06 32.06 -27.18
CA GLU A 719 19.81 32.44 -25.77
C GLU A 719 20.90 31.89 -24.85
N LEU A 720 21.27 30.61 -24.98
CA LEU A 720 22.36 30.01 -24.21
C LEU A 720 23.72 30.64 -24.56
N GLN A 721 23.99 30.96 -25.82
CA GLN A 721 25.23 31.65 -26.22
C GLN A 721 25.27 33.10 -25.72
N LYS A 722 24.10 33.76 -25.57
CA LYS A 722 23.97 35.07 -24.93
C LYS A 722 24.18 34.98 -23.43
N GLU A 723 23.60 33.99 -22.75
CA GLU A 723 23.86 33.79 -21.31
C GLU A 723 25.34 33.49 -21.05
N VAL A 724 25.97 32.60 -21.85
CA VAL A 724 27.42 32.34 -21.74
C VAL A 724 28.22 33.63 -21.83
N LYS A 725 27.97 34.48 -22.83
CA LYS A 725 28.62 35.79 -22.95
C LYS A 725 28.35 36.71 -21.75
N GLU A 726 27.11 36.77 -21.27
CA GLU A 726 26.77 37.56 -20.08
C GLU A 726 27.48 37.06 -18.81
N LYS A 727 27.72 35.74 -18.67
CA LYS A 727 28.57 35.21 -17.59
C LYS A 727 30.06 35.48 -17.84
N GLU A 728 30.54 35.38 -19.06
CA GLU A 728 31.93 35.68 -19.43
C GLU A 728 32.26 37.16 -19.16
N ASP A 729 31.41 38.09 -19.60
CA ASP A 729 31.51 39.53 -19.34
C ASP A 729 31.39 39.84 -17.83
N PHE A 730 30.53 39.14 -17.09
CA PHE A 730 30.43 39.26 -15.63
C PHE A 730 31.70 38.78 -14.92
N ILE A 731 32.27 37.63 -15.33
CA ILE A 731 33.53 37.10 -14.80
C ILE A 731 34.69 38.03 -15.16
N PHE A 732 34.75 38.54 -16.38
CA PHE A 732 35.75 39.53 -16.82
C PHE A 732 35.65 40.83 -16.02
N SER A 733 34.43 41.32 -15.77
CA SER A 733 34.16 42.49 -14.91
C SER A 733 34.60 42.26 -13.46
N CYS A 734 34.39 41.05 -12.91
CA CYS A 734 34.87 40.68 -11.58
C CYS A 734 36.40 40.58 -11.53
N ASN A 735 37.02 39.86 -12.47
CA ASN A 735 38.47 39.70 -12.56
C ASN A 735 39.17 41.05 -12.74
N SER A 736 38.67 41.90 -13.63
CA SER A 736 39.26 43.22 -13.87
C SER A 736 39.01 44.23 -12.72
N ARG A 737 38.12 43.93 -11.77
CA ARG A 737 38.05 44.63 -10.47
C ARG A 737 39.07 44.08 -9.48
N ILE A 738 39.20 42.75 -9.39
CA ILE A 738 40.20 42.07 -8.54
C ILE A 738 41.62 42.53 -8.91
N GLU A 739 41.97 42.53 -10.21
CA GLU A 739 43.26 43.03 -10.73
C GLU A 739 43.53 44.50 -10.39
N LYS A 740 42.47 45.31 -10.24
CA LYS A 740 42.56 46.74 -9.88
C LYS A 740 42.44 46.99 -8.37
N GLY A 741 42.37 45.94 -7.54
CA GLY A 741 42.17 46.05 -6.10
C GLY A 741 40.82 46.64 -5.69
N LEU A 742 39.83 46.63 -6.59
CA LEU A 742 38.49 47.19 -6.35
C LEU A 742 37.53 46.13 -5.79
N PRO A 743 36.62 46.50 -4.86
CA PRO A 743 35.61 45.58 -4.36
C PRO A 743 34.74 44.95 -5.47
N LEU A 744 34.38 43.69 -5.24
CA LEU A 744 33.38 42.96 -6.03
C LEU A 744 32.01 43.65 -5.95
N ASN A 745 31.08 43.24 -6.81
CA ASN A 745 29.76 43.86 -6.85
C ASN A 745 28.99 43.67 -5.51
N LYS A 746 28.19 44.66 -5.12
CA LYS A 746 27.42 44.70 -3.84
C LYS A 746 26.36 43.60 -3.72
N GLU A 747 26.14 42.83 -4.77
CA GLU A 747 25.31 41.62 -4.77
C GLU A 747 26.11 40.41 -4.31
N ILE A 748 27.29 40.20 -4.91
CA ILE A 748 28.27 39.20 -4.49
C ILE A 748 28.68 39.43 -3.03
N GLU A 749 28.88 40.69 -2.62
CA GLU A 749 29.16 41.05 -1.22
C GLU A 749 28.01 40.65 -0.27
N ARG A 750 26.74 40.87 -0.66
CA ARG A 750 25.56 40.49 0.14
C ARG A 750 25.35 38.98 0.20
N GLU A 751 25.67 38.26 -0.87
CA GLU A 751 25.63 36.79 -0.90
C GLU A 751 26.79 36.17 -0.12
N TRP A 752 28.00 36.71 -0.24
CA TRP A 752 29.16 36.29 0.56
C TRP A 752 28.93 36.53 2.06
N LEU A 753 28.40 37.69 2.44
CA LEU A 753 27.95 37.97 3.81
C LEU A 753 26.78 37.08 4.24
N LYS A 754 26.02 36.47 3.32
CA LYS A 754 25.00 35.47 3.64
C LYS A 754 25.65 34.11 3.90
N VAL A 755 26.55 33.65 3.03
CA VAL A 755 27.34 32.42 3.23
C VAL A 755 28.09 32.48 4.55
N LEU A 756 28.77 33.58 4.87
CA LEU A 756 29.45 33.77 6.16
C LEU A 756 28.50 33.68 7.36
N ARG A 757 27.29 34.28 7.30
CA ARG A 757 26.29 34.13 8.37
C ARG A 757 25.79 32.69 8.49
N ASP A 758 25.59 32.01 7.37
CA ASP A 758 25.12 30.62 7.32
C ASP A 758 26.21 29.65 7.84
N GLU A 759 27.49 29.94 7.58
CA GLU A 759 28.67 29.27 8.15
C GLU A 759 28.87 29.55 9.64
N GLU A 760 28.74 30.80 10.10
CA GLU A 760 28.75 31.16 11.51
C GLU A 760 27.64 30.44 12.28
N MET A 761 26.42 30.41 11.72
CA MET A 761 25.29 29.64 12.27
C MET A 761 25.60 28.14 12.33
N TYR A 762 26.28 27.58 11.32
CA TYR A 762 26.72 26.18 11.32
C TYR A 762 27.79 25.91 12.40
N ALA A 763 28.76 26.81 12.55
CA ALA A 763 29.82 26.72 13.57
C ALA A 763 29.24 26.84 14.98
N VAL A 764 28.30 27.76 15.21
CA VAL A 764 27.55 27.88 16.47
C VAL A 764 26.75 26.61 16.76
N ALA A 765 26.02 26.08 15.79
CA ALA A 765 25.27 24.83 15.95
C ALA A 765 26.17 23.63 16.28
N ILE A 766 27.37 23.54 15.69
CA ILE A 766 28.36 22.50 16.02
C ILE A 766 28.94 22.70 17.44
N ALA A 767 29.25 23.93 17.84
CA ALA A 767 29.76 24.25 19.17
C ALA A 767 28.73 23.98 20.28
N GLU A 768 27.46 24.27 20.00
CA GLU A 768 26.34 24.02 20.93
C GLU A 768 26.07 22.51 21.07
N LYS A 769 26.06 21.76 19.96
CA LYS A 769 26.00 20.29 19.94
C LYS A 769 27.18 19.66 20.70
N SER A 770 28.35 20.29 20.68
CA SER A 770 29.53 19.87 21.47
C SER A 770 29.37 20.17 22.96
N ARG A 771 28.81 21.32 23.34
CA ARG A 771 28.52 21.67 24.75
C ARG A 771 27.49 20.74 25.39
N VAL A 772 26.44 20.34 24.65
CA VAL A 772 25.44 19.38 25.13
C VAL A 772 26.04 18.00 25.44
N SER A 773 27.14 17.62 24.78
CA SER A 773 27.84 16.34 25.01
C SER A 773 28.68 16.32 26.31
N PHE A 774 29.21 17.46 26.76
CA PHE A 774 30.11 17.55 27.92
C PHE A 774 29.45 18.08 29.21
N GLY A 775 28.18 18.47 29.18
CA GLY A 775 27.48 19.10 30.31
C GLY A 775 26.89 18.18 31.38
N PHE A 776 27.11 16.86 31.31
CA PHE A 776 26.40 15.86 32.15
C PHE A 776 27.22 15.20 33.27
N TYR A 777 28.26 15.90 33.77
CA TYR A 777 28.93 15.57 35.04
C TYR A 777 29.21 16.86 35.83
N VAL A 778 29.41 16.73 37.16
CA VAL A 778 29.62 17.81 38.15
C VAL A 778 28.35 18.57 38.62
N ALA A 779 27.58 17.88 39.45
CA ALA A 779 27.21 18.28 40.82
C ALA A 779 26.68 19.71 41.14
N PHE A 780 25.38 19.77 41.46
CA PHE A 780 24.82 20.07 42.80
C PHE A 780 24.92 21.48 43.45
N VAL A 781 23.89 21.80 44.26
CA VAL A 781 23.78 22.87 45.30
C VAL A 781 23.12 24.24 44.92
N LYS A 782 22.07 24.57 45.70
CA LYS A 782 21.43 25.89 45.97
C LYS A 782 20.73 26.70 44.86
N TRP A 783 19.40 26.59 44.87
CA TRP A 783 18.50 27.76 45.07
C TRP A 783 18.22 27.92 46.59
N PRO A 784 17.58 29.01 47.12
CA PRO A 784 16.78 30.05 46.42
C PRO A 784 17.09 31.52 46.84
N GLY A 785 16.43 32.51 46.20
CA GLY A 785 16.16 33.80 46.85
C GLY A 785 15.85 35.01 45.94
N LYS A 786 14.60 35.52 46.00
CA LYS A 786 14.10 36.91 45.76
C LYS A 786 14.65 37.70 44.54
N ALA A 787 13.85 38.00 43.49
CA ALA A 787 12.72 38.97 43.40
C ALA A 787 13.16 40.42 43.09
N ILE A 788 12.20 41.33 42.76
CA ILE A 788 12.34 42.76 42.34
C ILE A 788 12.66 42.92 40.83
N PHE A 789 12.05 43.80 40.01
CA PHE A 789 10.72 44.49 40.01
C PHE A 789 10.54 45.29 38.69
N ARG A 790 9.32 45.41 38.13
CA ARG A 790 8.90 46.27 36.97
C ARG A 790 9.56 45.91 35.61
N GLY A 791 8.94 46.21 34.46
CA GLY A 791 7.60 46.74 34.20
C GLY A 791 7.37 47.16 32.74
N PHE A 792 6.18 47.70 32.45
CA PHE A 792 5.79 48.39 31.20
C PHE A 792 5.76 47.62 29.86
N ASN A 793 4.59 47.04 29.57
CA ASN A 793 3.83 47.35 28.33
C ASN A 793 3.26 48.79 28.49
N PRO A 794 2.94 49.62 27.46
CA PRO A 794 2.06 49.22 26.33
C PRO A 794 2.25 49.96 24.96
N SER A 795 1.40 49.59 23.98
CA SER A 795 0.74 50.45 22.96
C SER A 795 1.26 50.53 21.51
N LYS A 796 0.36 50.15 20.56
CA LYS A 796 -0.13 50.92 19.37
C LYS A 796 0.86 51.19 18.19
N ILE A 797 0.45 51.35 16.91
CA ILE A 797 -0.87 51.28 16.24
C ILE A 797 -0.77 50.86 14.74
N TYR A 798 -1.93 50.55 14.16
CA TYR A 798 -2.37 50.14 12.79
C TYR A 798 -1.69 50.65 11.48
N GLU A 799 -2.13 50.00 10.38
CA GLU A 799 -2.23 50.47 8.96
C GLU A 799 -0.96 50.45 8.07
N ASN A 800 -1.01 50.16 6.75
CA ASN A 800 -2.11 50.30 5.78
C ASN A 800 -2.10 49.27 4.60
N PHE A 801 -3.15 49.28 3.75
CA PHE A 801 -3.28 48.48 2.50
C PHE A 801 -2.57 49.13 1.28
N PRO A 802 -2.47 48.43 0.12
CA PRO A 802 -3.32 48.83 -1.00
C PRO A 802 -3.94 47.68 -1.82
N THR A 803 -5.12 47.94 -2.41
CA THR A 803 -5.77 47.17 -3.48
C THR A 803 -5.97 48.05 -4.72
N LEU A 804 -6.03 47.48 -5.93
CA LEU A 804 -6.50 48.10 -7.19
C LEU A 804 -6.75 46.97 -8.24
N PRO A 805 -7.49 47.16 -9.36
CA PRO A 805 -8.84 46.59 -9.40
C PRO A 805 -9.17 45.72 -10.63
N TYR A 806 -10.33 45.05 -10.56
CA TYR A 806 -11.05 44.51 -11.72
C TYR A 806 -12.05 45.55 -12.30
N THR A 807 -12.33 45.46 -13.60
CA THR A 807 -13.33 46.30 -14.29
C THR A 807 -14.31 45.47 -15.13
N VAL A 808 -15.61 45.56 -14.82
CA VAL A 808 -16.74 45.09 -15.66
C VAL A 808 -17.95 46.04 -15.42
N PRO A 809 -19.05 46.00 -16.20
CA PRO A 809 -19.45 47.19 -16.96
C PRO A 809 -20.72 47.88 -16.45
N THR A 810 -21.06 49.03 -17.05
CA THR A 810 -22.39 49.63 -16.96
C THR A 810 -22.84 50.11 -18.34
N VAL A 811 -24.12 49.91 -18.64
CA VAL A 811 -24.77 50.28 -19.91
C VAL A 811 -25.87 51.30 -19.59
N ILE A 812 -26.11 52.29 -20.47
CA ILE A 812 -27.43 52.79 -20.94
C ILE A 812 -27.32 54.25 -21.46
N ARG A 813 -27.61 54.42 -22.77
CA ARG A 813 -28.18 55.62 -23.45
C ARG A 813 -27.35 56.94 -23.48
N SER A 814 -27.53 57.85 -24.44
CA SER A 814 -28.37 57.86 -25.67
C SER A 814 -27.95 58.97 -26.65
N PHE A 815 -28.38 58.84 -27.92
CA PHE A 815 -28.23 59.78 -29.05
C PHE A 815 -26.78 59.98 -29.57
N GLY A 816 -26.56 60.11 -30.88
CA GLY A 816 -27.46 59.82 -32.00
C GLY A 816 -27.17 60.63 -33.27
N PHE A 817 -26.67 59.95 -34.30
CA PHE A 817 -26.87 60.21 -35.73
C PHE A 817 -26.39 58.98 -36.53
#